data_AF-A0A7G9NY59-F1
#
_entry.id   AF-A0A7G9NY59-F1
#
_cell.length_a   1.000
_cell.length_b   1.000
_cell.length_c   1.000
_cell.angle_alpha   90.00
_cell.angle_beta   90.00
_cell.angle_gamma   90.00
#
_symmetry.space_group_name_H-M   'P 1'
#
loop_
_entity.id
_entity.type
_entity.pdbx_description
1 polymer ?
#
loop_
_entity_poly.entity_id
_entity_poly.type
_entity_poly.pdbx_seq_one_letter_code
_entity_poly.pdbx_strand_id
1 'polypeptide(L)'
;MFKPTIQRPGAKIIMTLWLALTAGSASAADITGDAAAELMQQHERFWKIATAEPATRRYSTRDLFVDALRLCATGQHMDRTIKLFELAERLQDRDPESRTFGNFFWYSNDTQVIDRNAVEFCMQAGTLIALRYYDALPDEARVVFDRLIEHAIAGCMGHRVRSSYTNIALMNATNLILLGQFRKHEPASALGRQRLDAMLTDIWLHGTHEYASPTYYGVDLTDAARLQQCAEDPAMIQRASVLRRLWWTDVAANWSPAAQRLAGPTSRTYAYQRNSGELDRALAASGWFDKATTTPRPSVTAMLLDISAPAARDELIDPALPREVKAAWGPMPRQTRTHWLTKWITLGSAGATYHSQDQTFTVDFAGGRNQTRAYFMPDGRGDPYGISRVAQKSGHHKALHLRPFWTAAQRRGDALGVVLYHESDFESAEAEGMFTSQFVMPASLAIFIDGERIKGFERIDLKPHQTIVLRDGPVAMGLKVVWARAFGESPAKISLISDPYIPRALAAIRLAIEHGDKWQGHTAGAALWVRIGDGLADNAAFDAWQRAFVDAEAESHVEADKAKFAAHGVSVTLGDIEADKPTVALEPAPGRGVLEINGREIGRPMLQTLKPIAAIAREIDSAPTIELPPDGKVTLDVSRAMVLPPMRREGDAVVAGSEDYSLNGAGRITWKLKLSQPRRVYVKGELISPNPESDSFFVQVVTAGSSSQAVAPMAAWHTGVHADWAWSLMHLDRNREPAAIDLPAGEVLFELRGRESGVKIKRITLSDKPD
;
A
#
# COMPACT_ATOMS: atom_id res chain seq x y z
N MET A 1 -34.61 24.50 -44.20
CA MET A 1 -35.13 24.11 -45.53
C MET A 1 -34.04 24.46 -46.54
N PHE A 2 -33.23 23.47 -46.97
CA PHE A 2 -32.46 23.35 -48.21
C PHE A 2 -31.45 22.20 -48.00
N LYS A 3 -31.76 21.05 -48.62
CA LYS A 3 -30.86 19.89 -48.79
C LYS A 3 -29.94 20.12 -49.99
N PRO A 4 -28.79 19.43 -50.05
CA PRO A 4 -28.66 18.32 -51.00
C PRO A 4 -27.95 17.11 -50.34
N THR A 5 -28.52 15.91 -50.30
CA THR A 5 -28.56 14.86 -51.36
C THR A 5 -27.18 14.55 -51.95
N ILE A 6 -26.49 13.55 -51.40
CA ILE A 6 -25.37 12.86 -52.05
C ILE A 6 -25.78 11.40 -52.28
N GLN A 7 -25.92 11.06 -53.56
CA GLN A 7 -26.07 9.71 -54.08
C GLN A 7 -24.72 8.99 -54.06
N ARG A 8 -24.74 7.72 -53.64
CA ARG A 8 -23.66 6.76 -53.87
C ARG A 8 -23.60 6.37 -55.36
N PRO A 9 -22.43 5.91 -55.83
CA PRO A 9 -22.39 4.55 -56.35
C PRO A 9 -21.21 3.76 -55.79
N GLY A 10 -21.46 2.46 -55.57
CA GLY A 10 -20.48 1.52 -55.05
C GLY A 10 -19.46 1.06 -56.10
N ALA A 11 -18.33 0.58 -55.58
CA ALA A 11 -17.49 -0.41 -56.23
C ALA A 11 -16.88 -1.29 -55.12
N LYS A 12 -17.20 -2.58 -55.18
CA LYS A 12 -16.53 -3.64 -54.41
C LYS A 12 -15.09 -3.71 -54.89
N ILE A 13 -14.12 -3.52 -54.00
CA ILE A 13 -12.74 -3.95 -54.24
C ILE A 13 -12.47 -5.11 -53.28
N ILE A 14 -12.53 -6.31 -53.85
CA ILE A 14 -11.91 -7.52 -53.32
C ILE A 14 -10.42 -7.33 -53.55
N MET A 15 -9.63 -7.24 -52.49
CA MET A 15 -8.16 -7.30 -52.59
C MET A 15 -7.67 -8.48 -51.77
N THR A 16 -7.38 -9.54 -52.52
CA THR A 16 -6.81 -10.81 -52.08
C THR A 16 -5.41 -10.58 -51.50
N LEU A 17 -5.23 -10.87 -50.20
CA LEU A 17 -3.92 -10.99 -49.58
C LEU A 17 -3.26 -12.28 -50.11
N TRP A 18 -2.12 -12.16 -50.78
CA TRP A 18 -1.22 -13.28 -51.03
C TRP A 18 -0.10 -13.28 -49.99
N LEU A 19 0.00 -14.40 -49.27
CA LEU A 19 1.16 -14.76 -48.46
C LEU A 19 2.41 -14.81 -49.34
N ALA A 20 3.48 -14.17 -48.87
CA ALA A 20 4.85 -14.58 -49.19
C ALA A 20 5.52 -14.99 -47.88
N LEU A 21 5.56 -16.31 -47.66
CA LEU A 21 6.47 -16.98 -46.73
C LEU A 21 7.88 -16.88 -47.31
N THR A 22 8.73 -16.09 -46.68
CA THR A 22 10.19 -16.28 -46.73
C THR A 22 10.71 -16.26 -45.31
N ALA A 23 11.25 -17.40 -44.89
CA ALA A 23 11.99 -17.55 -43.65
C ALA A 23 13.17 -16.56 -43.63
N GLY A 24 13.17 -15.70 -42.62
CA GLY A 24 14.21 -14.74 -42.30
C GLY A 24 14.07 -14.37 -40.84
N SER A 25 14.52 -15.25 -39.96
CA SER A 25 14.64 -15.01 -38.52
C SER A 25 15.75 -14.01 -38.25
N ALA A 26 15.42 -12.73 -38.38
CA ALA A 26 16.15 -11.64 -37.74
C ALA A 26 15.14 -10.90 -36.87
N SER A 27 15.19 -11.15 -35.55
CA SER A 27 14.48 -10.30 -34.59
C SER A 27 15.09 -8.90 -34.69
N ALA A 28 14.37 -7.95 -35.27
CA ALA A 28 14.80 -6.56 -35.27
C ALA A 28 14.88 -6.07 -33.82
N ALA A 29 15.98 -5.41 -33.44
CA ALA A 29 16.13 -4.83 -32.13
C ALA A 29 15.01 -3.81 -31.85
N ASP A 30 14.32 -3.95 -30.72
CA ASP A 30 13.24 -3.04 -30.31
C ASP A 30 13.78 -1.68 -29.85
N ILE A 31 15.01 -1.66 -29.31
CA ILE A 31 15.65 -0.45 -28.80
C ILE A 31 16.93 -0.19 -29.59
N THR A 32 16.99 0.97 -30.25
CA THR A 32 18.12 1.40 -31.10
C THR A 32 18.60 2.81 -30.72
N GLY A 33 19.67 3.29 -31.37
CA GLY A 33 20.19 4.66 -31.18
C GLY A 33 20.76 4.92 -29.78
N ASP A 34 20.60 6.17 -29.30
CA ASP A 34 21.17 6.63 -28.03
C ASP A 34 20.66 5.83 -26.82
N ALA A 35 19.38 5.44 -26.83
CA ALA A 35 18.80 4.61 -25.77
C ALA A 35 19.49 3.24 -25.69
N ALA A 36 19.76 2.61 -26.85
CA ALA A 36 20.51 1.36 -26.89
C ALA A 36 21.95 1.54 -26.39
N ALA A 37 22.61 2.64 -26.79
CA ALA A 37 23.96 2.94 -26.34
C ALA A 37 24.03 3.11 -24.80
N GLU A 38 23.06 3.79 -24.19
CA GLU A 38 23.01 3.94 -22.73
C GLU A 38 22.75 2.60 -22.02
N LEU A 39 21.85 1.76 -22.54
CA LEU A 39 21.62 0.41 -22.00
C LEU A 39 22.86 -0.46 -22.11
N MET A 40 23.63 -0.37 -23.20
CA MET A 40 24.88 -1.12 -23.36
C MET A 40 25.99 -0.61 -22.42
N GLN A 41 26.04 0.69 -22.11
CA GLN A 41 26.94 1.17 -21.06
C GLN A 41 26.57 0.63 -19.68
N GLN A 42 25.28 0.44 -19.38
CA GLN A 42 24.85 -0.21 -18.15
C GLN A 42 25.26 -1.69 -18.14
N HIS A 43 25.06 -2.39 -19.26
CA HIS A 43 25.49 -3.78 -19.43
C HIS A 43 26.99 -3.96 -19.20
N GLU A 44 27.85 -3.19 -19.88
CA GLU A 44 29.30 -3.31 -19.74
C GLU A 44 29.80 -3.12 -18.30
N ARG A 45 29.13 -2.26 -17.52
CA ARG A 45 29.44 -2.09 -16.09
C ARG A 45 29.01 -3.29 -15.27
N PHE A 46 27.81 -3.82 -15.52
CA PHE A 46 27.27 -4.96 -14.78
C PHE A 46 27.99 -6.25 -15.13
N TRP A 47 28.26 -6.51 -16.42
CA TRP A 47 28.98 -7.67 -16.92
C TRP A 47 30.31 -7.87 -16.18
N LYS A 48 31.11 -6.80 -16.06
CA LYS A 48 32.39 -6.81 -15.32
C LYS A 48 32.23 -7.20 -13.84
N ILE A 49 31.10 -6.85 -13.22
CA ILE A 49 30.81 -7.22 -11.82
C ILE A 49 30.39 -8.70 -11.74
N ALA A 50 29.47 -9.11 -12.61
CA ALA A 50 28.85 -10.43 -12.57
C ALA A 50 29.81 -11.57 -12.94
N THR A 51 30.80 -11.31 -13.82
CA THR A 51 31.74 -12.33 -14.32
C THR A 51 33.13 -12.24 -13.71
N ALA A 52 33.34 -11.41 -12.68
CA ALA A 52 34.64 -11.31 -12.02
C ALA A 52 34.93 -12.55 -11.17
N GLU A 53 36.14 -13.12 -11.30
CA GLU A 53 36.64 -14.21 -10.48
C GLU A 53 37.96 -13.81 -9.79
N PRO A 54 38.00 -13.68 -8.45
CA PRO A 54 36.88 -13.79 -7.51
C PRO A 54 35.89 -12.61 -7.65
N ALA A 55 34.67 -12.79 -7.14
CA ALA A 55 33.63 -11.76 -7.22
C ALA A 55 34.11 -10.44 -6.60
N THR A 56 34.08 -9.36 -7.37
CA THR A 56 34.55 -8.04 -6.93
C THR A 56 33.51 -7.30 -6.09
N ARG A 57 32.22 -7.59 -6.29
CA ARG A 57 31.07 -7.04 -5.56
C ARG A 57 29.90 -8.02 -5.59
N ARG A 58 29.00 -7.93 -4.60
CA ARG A 58 27.69 -8.62 -4.65
C ARG A 58 26.82 -8.02 -5.76
N TYR A 59 26.08 -8.88 -6.45
CA TYR A 59 25.03 -8.50 -7.41
C TYR A 59 23.74 -9.25 -7.11
N SER A 60 22.60 -8.78 -7.62
CA SER A 60 21.32 -9.46 -7.42
C SER A 60 20.97 -10.38 -8.59
N THR A 61 20.26 -11.47 -8.31
CA THR A 61 19.75 -12.38 -9.36
C THR A 61 18.77 -11.67 -10.28
N ARG A 62 17.99 -10.72 -9.76
CA ARG A 62 17.14 -9.82 -10.57
C ARG A 62 17.97 -9.08 -11.63
N ASP A 63 19.14 -8.56 -11.26
CA ASP A 63 19.97 -7.81 -12.20
C ASP A 63 20.47 -8.69 -13.36
N LEU A 64 20.68 -10.01 -13.15
CA LEU A 64 21.03 -10.94 -14.23
C LEU A 64 19.91 -11.02 -15.29
N PHE A 65 18.65 -11.16 -14.87
CA PHE A 65 17.52 -11.21 -15.80
C PHE A 65 17.26 -9.85 -16.47
N VAL A 66 17.37 -8.74 -15.73
CA VAL A 66 17.23 -7.40 -16.30
C VAL A 66 18.32 -7.15 -17.34
N ASP A 67 19.55 -7.59 -17.08
CA ASP A 67 20.67 -7.42 -18.01
C ASP A 67 20.53 -8.31 -19.24
N ALA A 68 20.08 -9.56 -19.10
CA ALA A 68 19.75 -10.42 -20.23
C ALA A 68 18.65 -9.80 -21.11
N LEU A 69 17.63 -9.19 -20.51
CA LEU A 69 16.58 -8.47 -21.24
C LEU A 69 17.14 -7.26 -22.01
N ARG A 70 18.15 -6.54 -21.48
CA ARG A 70 18.83 -5.46 -22.23
C ARG A 70 19.44 -5.99 -23.52
N LEU A 71 20.17 -7.10 -23.43
CA LEU A 71 20.82 -7.73 -24.60
C LEU A 71 19.79 -8.16 -25.64
N CYS A 72 18.70 -8.80 -25.19
CA CYS A 72 17.60 -9.20 -26.06
C CYS A 72 16.94 -8.00 -26.76
N ALA A 73 16.62 -6.96 -26.01
CA ALA A 73 15.93 -5.77 -26.53
C ALA A 73 16.77 -4.95 -27.51
N THR A 74 18.10 -4.94 -27.35
CA THR A 74 19.01 -4.24 -28.28
C THR A 74 19.56 -5.14 -29.39
N GLY A 75 19.37 -6.45 -29.30
CA GLY A 75 19.96 -7.44 -30.22
C GLY A 75 21.50 -7.52 -30.17
N GLN A 76 22.13 -6.95 -29.14
CA GLN A 76 23.59 -6.88 -29.01
C GLN A 76 24.10 -7.89 -27.98
N HIS A 77 25.28 -8.47 -28.25
CA HIS A 77 25.94 -9.44 -27.37
C HIS A 77 25.04 -10.60 -26.92
N MET A 78 24.17 -11.10 -27.82
CA MET A 78 23.21 -12.17 -27.52
C MET A 78 23.88 -13.44 -26.97
N ASP A 79 25.12 -13.71 -27.35
CA ASP A 79 25.95 -14.80 -26.83
C ASP A 79 26.17 -14.72 -25.30
N ARG A 80 26.23 -13.51 -24.74
CA ARG A 80 26.41 -13.29 -23.30
C ARG A 80 25.19 -13.69 -22.46
N THR A 81 24.01 -13.87 -23.07
CA THR A 81 22.81 -14.33 -22.36
C THR A 81 22.99 -15.71 -21.74
N ILE A 82 23.77 -16.59 -22.39
CA ILE A 82 24.09 -17.94 -21.88
C ILE A 82 24.70 -17.83 -20.48
N LYS A 83 25.76 -17.03 -20.35
CA LYS A 83 26.47 -16.86 -19.07
C LYS A 83 25.60 -16.24 -17.99
N LEU A 84 24.76 -15.26 -18.34
CA LEU A 84 23.84 -14.63 -17.39
C LEU A 84 22.82 -15.65 -16.85
N PHE A 85 22.27 -16.51 -17.72
CA PHE A 85 21.37 -17.58 -17.31
C PHE A 85 22.06 -18.67 -16.50
N GLU A 86 23.29 -19.06 -16.83
CA GLU A 86 24.08 -19.99 -16.02
C GLU A 86 24.34 -19.46 -14.60
N LEU A 87 24.64 -18.16 -14.47
CA LEU A 87 24.80 -17.51 -13.17
C LEU A 87 23.47 -17.50 -12.40
N ALA A 88 22.35 -17.24 -13.07
CA ALA A 88 21.03 -17.29 -12.45
C ALA A 88 20.66 -18.70 -12.00
N GLU A 89 21.01 -19.73 -12.79
CA GLU A 89 20.74 -21.13 -12.48
C GLU A 89 21.51 -21.60 -11.23
N ARG A 90 22.72 -21.08 -11.01
CA ARG A 90 23.48 -21.32 -9.76
C ARG A 90 22.83 -20.69 -8.52
N LEU A 91 22.04 -19.65 -8.73
CA LEU A 91 21.32 -18.91 -7.68
C LEU A 91 19.85 -19.35 -7.57
N GLN A 92 19.44 -20.41 -8.26
CA GLN A 92 18.09 -20.98 -8.13
C GLN A 92 18.11 -22.16 -7.16
N ASP A 93 17.16 -22.15 -6.23
CA ASP A 93 16.88 -23.30 -5.37
C ASP A 93 16.27 -24.41 -6.21
N ARG A 94 16.99 -25.52 -6.37
CA ARG A 94 16.63 -26.67 -7.20
C ARG A 94 16.51 -27.96 -6.40
N ASP A 95 16.51 -27.86 -5.07
CA ASP A 95 16.26 -29.00 -4.19
C ASP A 95 14.74 -29.28 -4.15
N PRO A 96 14.24 -30.40 -4.70
CA PRO A 96 12.80 -30.69 -4.76
C PRO A 96 12.15 -30.85 -3.37
N GLU A 97 12.95 -31.13 -2.33
CA GLU A 97 12.46 -31.22 -0.95
C GLU A 97 12.42 -29.85 -0.25
N SER A 98 13.00 -28.81 -0.88
CA SER A 98 13.03 -27.46 -0.34
C SER A 98 11.64 -26.80 -0.38
N ARG A 99 11.27 -26.15 0.72
CA ARG A 99 10.06 -25.29 0.80
C ARG A 99 10.13 -24.07 -0.12
N THR A 100 11.29 -23.77 -0.69
CA THR A 100 11.51 -22.68 -1.63
C THR A 100 11.96 -23.17 -3.01
N PHE A 101 11.74 -24.45 -3.32
CA PHE A 101 12.01 -25.04 -4.63
C PHE A 101 11.53 -24.13 -5.77
N GLY A 102 12.42 -23.85 -6.71
CA GLY A 102 12.18 -23.00 -7.87
C GLY A 102 12.38 -21.50 -7.64
N ASN A 103 12.53 -21.06 -6.39
CA ASN A 103 12.82 -19.67 -6.06
C ASN A 103 14.31 -19.35 -6.19
N PHE A 104 14.69 -18.09 -6.04
CA PHE A 104 16.07 -17.63 -6.22
C PHE A 104 16.66 -17.08 -4.93
N PHE A 105 17.96 -17.27 -4.78
CA PHE A 105 18.77 -16.51 -3.85
C PHE A 105 18.76 -15.05 -4.32
N TRP A 106 18.68 -14.09 -3.41
CA TRP A 106 18.53 -12.70 -3.84
C TRP A 106 19.86 -12.13 -4.33
N TYR A 107 20.93 -12.35 -3.57
CA TYR A 107 22.27 -11.91 -3.88
C TYR A 107 23.21 -13.06 -4.21
N SER A 108 24.24 -12.77 -5.01
CA SER A 108 25.26 -13.72 -5.45
C SER A 108 26.07 -14.39 -4.33
N ASN A 109 26.00 -13.85 -3.10
CA ASN A 109 26.69 -14.35 -1.92
C ASN A 109 25.74 -14.96 -0.88
N ASP A 110 24.44 -15.03 -1.18
CA ASP A 110 23.48 -15.74 -0.35
C ASP A 110 23.64 -17.25 -0.58
N THR A 111 23.40 -18.05 0.46
CA THR A 111 23.51 -19.52 0.41
C THR A 111 22.16 -20.23 0.39
N GLN A 112 21.07 -19.47 0.50
CA GLN A 112 19.70 -19.96 0.56
C GLN A 112 18.72 -18.85 0.16
N VAL A 113 17.45 -19.22 -0.06
CA VAL A 113 16.38 -18.25 -0.30
C VAL A 113 16.01 -17.56 1.02
N ILE A 114 16.42 -16.30 1.17
CA ILE A 114 16.10 -15.48 2.35
C ILE A 114 14.83 -14.64 2.09
N ASP A 115 14.72 -14.04 0.90
CA ASP A 115 13.55 -13.27 0.48
C ASP A 115 12.80 -14.01 -0.63
N ARG A 116 11.57 -14.47 -0.34
CA ARG A 116 10.74 -15.23 -1.28
C ARG A 116 10.26 -14.40 -2.48
N ASN A 117 10.39 -13.06 -2.43
CA ASN A 117 10.04 -12.18 -3.55
C ASN A 117 11.04 -12.30 -4.72
N ALA A 118 12.20 -12.94 -4.54
CA ALA A 118 13.26 -13.01 -5.55
C ALA A 118 12.77 -13.56 -6.89
N VAL A 119 12.03 -14.68 -6.88
CA VAL A 119 11.43 -15.26 -8.10
C VAL A 119 10.53 -14.28 -8.82
N GLU A 120 9.76 -13.48 -8.09
CA GLU A 120 8.81 -12.57 -8.72
C GLU A 120 9.51 -11.47 -9.50
N PHE A 121 10.54 -10.87 -8.90
CA PHE A 121 11.34 -9.82 -9.52
C PHE A 121 12.20 -10.36 -10.68
N CYS A 122 12.69 -11.60 -10.60
CA CYS A 122 13.40 -12.24 -11.71
C CYS A 122 12.47 -12.45 -12.91
N MET A 123 11.25 -12.95 -12.65
CA MET A 123 10.29 -13.29 -13.69
C MET A 123 9.59 -12.07 -14.32
N GLN A 124 9.67 -10.88 -13.73
CA GLN A 124 9.31 -9.64 -14.43
C GLN A 124 10.05 -9.49 -15.76
N ALA A 125 11.38 -9.63 -15.75
CA ALA A 125 12.19 -9.61 -16.96
C ALA A 125 12.14 -10.96 -17.70
N GLY A 126 12.15 -12.07 -16.97
CA GLY A 126 12.07 -13.42 -17.55
C GLY A 126 10.87 -13.63 -18.47
N THR A 127 9.67 -13.19 -18.07
CA THR A 127 8.46 -13.28 -18.92
C THR A 127 8.54 -12.43 -20.18
N LEU A 128 9.18 -11.26 -20.16
CA LEU A 128 9.40 -10.44 -21.36
C LEU A 128 10.38 -11.13 -22.31
N ILE A 129 11.46 -11.72 -21.78
CA ILE A 129 12.38 -12.56 -22.57
C ILE A 129 11.60 -13.72 -23.21
N ALA A 130 10.83 -14.46 -22.42
CA ALA A 130 10.07 -15.61 -22.87
C ALA A 130 9.05 -15.27 -23.98
N LEU A 131 8.30 -14.19 -23.81
CA LEU A 131 7.20 -13.85 -24.73
C LEU A 131 7.64 -13.04 -25.96
N ARG A 132 8.73 -12.28 -25.89
CA ARG A 132 9.15 -11.40 -26.99
C ARG A 132 10.42 -11.83 -27.70
N TYR A 133 11.34 -12.52 -27.00
CA TYR A 133 12.70 -12.73 -27.51
C TYR A 133 13.15 -14.18 -27.47
N TYR A 134 12.30 -15.13 -27.03
CA TYR A 134 12.70 -16.53 -26.89
C TYR A 134 13.27 -17.11 -28.20
N ASP A 135 12.61 -16.87 -29.34
CA ASP A 135 13.06 -17.36 -30.65
C ASP A 135 14.37 -16.70 -31.14
N ALA A 136 14.75 -15.56 -30.57
CA ALA A 136 15.97 -14.85 -30.88
C ALA A 136 17.16 -15.26 -29.99
N LEU A 137 16.92 -16.01 -28.91
CA LEU A 137 17.98 -16.50 -28.03
C LEU A 137 18.83 -17.56 -28.75
N PRO A 138 20.17 -17.54 -28.55
CA PRO A 138 21.03 -18.65 -28.97
C PRO A 138 20.53 -19.99 -28.44
N ASP A 139 20.70 -21.08 -29.19
CA ASP A 139 20.20 -22.42 -28.83
C ASP A 139 20.65 -22.86 -27.44
N GLU A 140 21.93 -22.63 -27.11
CA GLU A 140 22.49 -22.92 -25.80
C GLU A 140 21.83 -22.09 -24.68
N ALA A 141 21.54 -20.81 -24.95
CA ALA A 141 20.85 -19.94 -24.00
C ALA A 141 19.42 -20.41 -23.76
N ARG A 142 18.71 -20.84 -24.82
CA ARG A 142 17.34 -21.39 -24.72
C ARG A 142 17.31 -22.61 -23.82
N VAL A 143 18.27 -23.52 -23.93
CA VAL A 143 18.35 -24.73 -23.10
C VAL A 143 18.49 -24.39 -21.61
N VAL A 144 19.33 -23.41 -21.24
CA VAL A 144 19.47 -22.98 -19.83
C VAL A 144 18.23 -22.22 -19.36
N PHE A 145 17.73 -21.30 -20.19
CA PHE A 145 16.54 -20.53 -19.91
C PHE A 145 15.31 -21.43 -19.71
N ASP A 146 15.22 -22.52 -20.47
CA ASP A 146 14.08 -23.41 -20.39
C ASP A 146 13.97 -24.07 -19.01
N ARG A 147 15.10 -24.54 -18.48
CA ARG A 147 15.19 -25.11 -17.12
C ARG A 147 14.89 -24.06 -16.04
N LEU A 148 15.43 -22.86 -16.19
CA LEU A 148 15.15 -21.76 -15.25
C LEU A 148 13.66 -21.47 -15.14
N ILE A 149 12.97 -21.41 -16.29
CA ILE A 149 11.53 -21.12 -16.36
C ILE A 149 10.69 -22.25 -15.77
N GLU A 150 11.04 -23.51 -16.03
CA GLU A 150 10.34 -24.67 -15.45
C GLU A 150 10.35 -24.61 -13.91
N HIS A 151 11.52 -24.41 -13.32
CA HIS A 151 11.67 -24.26 -11.87
C HIS A 151 10.99 -22.97 -11.37
N ALA A 152 11.09 -21.85 -12.10
CA ALA A 152 10.47 -20.59 -11.68
C ALA A 152 8.94 -20.67 -11.63
N ILE A 153 8.29 -21.46 -12.50
CA ILE A 153 6.85 -21.73 -12.40
C ILE A 153 6.52 -22.38 -11.05
N ALA A 154 7.26 -23.42 -10.65
CA ALA A 154 7.09 -24.05 -9.34
C ALA A 154 7.32 -23.04 -8.19
N GLY A 155 8.38 -22.21 -8.30
CA GLY A 155 8.68 -21.16 -7.34
C GLY A 155 7.56 -20.13 -7.17
N CYS A 156 7.00 -19.62 -8.28
CA CYS A 156 5.87 -18.69 -8.26
C CYS A 156 4.59 -19.34 -7.68
N MET A 157 4.31 -20.60 -8.01
CA MET A 157 3.16 -21.33 -7.45
C MET A 157 3.30 -21.52 -5.93
N GLY A 158 4.49 -21.93 -5.48
CA GLY A 158 4.84 -22.13 -4.07
C GLY A 158 4.94 -20.83 -3.25
N HIS A 159 5.12 -19.68 -3.89
CA HIS A 159 5.11 -18.39 -3.23
C HIS A 159 3.68 -17.91 -2.94
N ARG A 160 3.17 -18.25 -1.75
CA ARG A 160 1.79 -17.94 -1.30
C ARG A 160 1.69 -16.50 -0.77
N VAL A 161 1.54 -15.53 -1.67
CA VAL A 161 1.46 -14.09 -1.37
C VAL A 161 0.06 -13.69 -0.88
N ARG A 162 -0.01 -12.77 0.09
CA ARG A 162 -1.29 -12.21 0.58
C ARG A 162 -1.83 -11.17 -0.41
N SER A 163 -3.15 -11.14 -0.63
CA SER A 163 -3.80 -10.17 -1.51
C SER A 163 -3.57 -8.70 -1.12
N SER A 164 -3.39 -8.43 0.18
CA SER A 164 -3.09 -7.10 0.72
C SER A 164 -1.63 -6.66 0.54
N TYR A 165 -0.74 -7.55 0.06
CA TYR A 165 0.61 -7.18 -0.33
C TYR A 165 0.62 -6.79 -1.82
N THR A 166 0.00 -5.64 -2.10
CA THR A 166 -0.44 -5.18 -3.43
C THR A 166 0.56 -5.46 -4.55
N ASN A 167 1.81 -5.01 -4.41
CA ASN A 167 2.81 -5.12 -5.48
C ASN A 167 3.20 -6.57 -5.79
N ILE A 168 3.54 -7.37 -4.77
CA ILE A 168 3.97 -8.75 -4.96
C ILE A 168 2.77 -9.62 -5.35
N ALA A 169 1.57 -9.34 -4.85
CA ALA A 169 0.36 -10.06 -5.24
C ALA A 169 0.07 -9.89 -6.74
N LEU A 170 0.14 -8.65 -7.25
CA LEU A 170 -0.01 -8.38 -8.69
C LEU A 170 1.11 -9.03 -9.49
N MET A 171 2.36 -8.88 -9.05
CA MET A 171 3.53 -9.41 -9.74
C MET A 171 3.48 -10.94 -9.86
N ASN A 172 3.15 -11.63 -8.76
CA ASN A 172 2.99 -13.08 -8.72
C ASN A 172 1.85 -13.55 -9.62
N ALA A 173 0.67 -12.93 -9.54
CA ALA A 173 -0.45 -13.27 -10.40
C ALA A 173 -0.10 -13.08 -11.89
N THR A 174 0.59 -11.99 -12.22
CA THR A 174 1.06 -11.68 -13.57
C THR A 174 2.11 -12.69 -14.04
N ASN A 175 3.08 -13.05 -13.20
CA ASN A 175 4.09 -14.06 -13.52
C ASN A 175 3.44 -15.42 -13.81
N LEU A 176 2.53 -15.87 -12.95
CA LEU A 176 1.83 -17.14 -13.11
C LEU A 176 1.02 -17.19 -14.42
N ILE A 177 0.29 -16.13 -14.76
CA ILE A 177 -0.48 -16.04 -16.00
C ILE A 177 0.44 -16.10 -17.21
N LEU A 178 1.50 -15.28 -17.24
CA LEU A 178 2.35 -15.13 -18.42
C LEU A 178 3.30 -16.32 -18.62
N LEU A 179 3.86 -16.89 -17.55
CA LEU A 179 4.66 -18.11 -17.62
C LEU A 179 3.78 -19.31 -17.97
N GLY A 180 2.58 -19.39 -17.39
CA GLY A 180 1.59 -20.41 -17.72
C GLY A 180 1.16 -20.36 -19.18
N GLN A 181 0.94 -19.17 -19.73
CA GLN A 181 0.67 -18.97 -21.16
C GLN A 181 1.85 -19.44 -22.01
N PHE A 182 3.07 -18.95 -21.73
CA PHE A 182 4.28 -19.31 -22.49
C PHE A 182 4.52 -20.83 -22.53
N ARG A 183 4.32 -21.52 -21.41
CA ARG A 183 4.50 -22.99 -21.30
C ARG A 183 3.26 -23.81 -21.58
N LYS A 184 2.12 -23.18 -21.86
CA LYS A 184 0.80 -23.85 -21.90
C LYS A 184 0.52 -24.65 -20.60
N HIS A 185 1.00 -24.14 -19.47
CA HIS A 185 0.85 -24.75 -18.15
C HIS A 185 -0.41 -24.20 -17.46
N GLU A 186 -1.56 -24.81 -17.79
CA GLU A 186 -2.89 -24.35 -17.35
C GLU A 186 -3.06 -24.23 -15.83
N PRO A 187 -2.53 -25.13 -14.97
CA PRO A 187 -2.63 -24.96 -13.51
C PRO A 187 -2.00 -23.66 -13.00
N ALA A 188 -0.89 -23.21 -13.62
CA ALA A 188 -0.24 -21.96 -13.25
C ALA A 188 -1.09 -20.77 -13.69
N SER A 189 -1.57 -20.78 -14.94
CA SER A 189 -2.48 -19.74 -15.45
C SER A 189 -3.75 -19.63 -14.60
N ALA A 190 -4.36 -20.75 -14.24
CA ALA A 190 -5.57 -20.78 -13.40
C ALA A 190 -5.33 -20.20 -12.01
N LEU A 191 -4.22 -20.58 -11.37
CA LEU A 191 -3.84 -20.03 -10.07
C LEU A 191 -3.57 -18.52 -10.16
N GLY A 192 -2.88 -18.06 -11.21
CA GLY A 192 -2.64 -16.63 -11.43
C GLY A 192 -3.93 -15.82 -11.59
N ARG A 193 -4.90 -16.32 -12.37
CA ARG A 193 -6.22 -15.68 -12.52
C ARG A 193 -6.97 -15.61 -11.18
N GLN A 194 -6.94 -16.68 -10.39
CA GLN A 194 -7.54 -16.71 -9.07
C GLN A 194 -6.88 -15.70 -8.11
N ARG A 195 -5.54 -15.60 -8.11
CA ARG A 195 -4.78 -14.66 -7.26
C ARG A 195 -5.09 -13.22 -7.62
N LEU A 196 -5.22 -12.91 -8.91
CA LEU A 196 -5.63 -11.60 -9.39
C LEU A 196 -7.06 -11.24 -8.97
N ASP A 197 -8.02 -12.17 -9.10
CA ASP A 197 -9.40 -11.94 -8.68
C ASP A 197 -9.52 -11.72 -7.15
N ALA A 198 -8.73 -12.46 -6.37
CA ALA A 198 -8.65 -12.24 -4.91
C ALA A 198 -8.07 -10.86 -4.57
N MET A 199 -6.98 -10.45 -5.23
CA MET A 199 -6.40 -9.11 -5.05
C MET A 199 -7.37 -8.00 -5.45
N LEU A 200 -8.05 -8.12 -6.59
CA LEU A 200 -9.05 -7.14 -7.04
C LEU A 200 -10.20 -7.02 -6.04
N THR A 201 -10.61 -8.14 -5.45
CA THR A 201 -11.64 -8.18 -4.41
C THR A 201 -11.18 -7.45 -3.15
N ASP A 202 -9.95 -7.71 -2.71
CA ASP A 202 -9.34 -7.05 -1.55
C ASP A 202 -9.25 -5.53 -1.76
N ILE A 203 -8.76 -5.08 -2.92
CA ILE A 203 -8.73 -3.66 -3.28
C ILE A 203 -10.15 -3.08 -3.33
N TRP A 204 -11.11 -3.79 -3.91
CA TRP A 204 -12.48 -3.30 -3.96
C TRP A 204 -13.10 -3.16 -2.57
N LEU A 205 -12.80 -4.05 -1.63
CA LEU A 205 -13.33 -4.00 -0.27
C LEU A 205 -12.62 -2.96 0.61
N HIS A 206 -11.29 -2.89 0.50
CA HIS A 206 -10.43 -2.27 1.51
C HIS A 206 -9.55 -1.14 0.95
N GLY A 207 -9.53 -0.95 -0.37
CA GLY A 207 -8.68 0.01 -1.06
C GLY A 207 -7.27 -0.52 -1.31
N THR A 208 -6.42 0.31 -1.90
CA THR A 208 -5.04 -0.09 -2.23
C THR A 208 -4.18 -0.04 -0.98
N HIS A 209 -3.63 -1.18 -0.54
CA HIS A 209 -2.85 -1.28 0.69
C HIS A 209 -1.53 -0.52 0.63
N GLU A 210 -0.76 -0.67 -0.44
CA GLU A 210 0.45 0.14 -0.70
C GLU A 210 0.08 1.48 -1.36
N TYR A 211 -0.80 2.23 -0.68
CA TYR A 211 -1.38 3.49 -1.18
C TYR A 211 -0.34 4.58 -1.44
N ALA A 212 -0.60 5.39 -2.46
CA ALA A 212 0.16 6.59 -2.85
C ALA A 212 1.69 6.42 -2.74
N SER A 213 2.21 5.22 -3.00
CA SER A 213 3.63 4.92 -2.87
C SER A 213 4.36 5.32 -4.14
N PRO A 214 5.24 6.34 -4.15
CA PRO A 214 6.05 6.62 -5.33
C PRO A 214 7.01 5.46 -5.64
N THR A 215 7.36 4.64 -4.65
CA THR A 215 8.17 3.45 -4.84
C THR A 215 7.37 2.36 -5.54
N TYR A 216 6.19 1.99 -5.02
CA TYR A 216 5.48 0.79 -5.47
C TYR A 216 4.43 1.03 -6.53
N TYR A 217 3.83 2.22 -6.65
CA TYR A 217 3.00 2.50 -7.82
C TYR A 217 3.75 2.35 -9.14
N GLY A 218 5.05 2.65 -9.17
CA GLY A 218 5.87 2.37 -10.35
C GLY A 218 5.97 0.88 -10.67
N VAL A 219 6.07 0.03 -9.64
CA VAL A 219 6.10 -1.43 -9.78
C VAL A 219 4.72 -1.94 -10.23
N ASP A 220 3.66 -1.51 -9.54
CA ASP A 220 2.27 -1.89 -9.79
C ASP A 220 1.84 -1.55 -11.23
N LEU A 221 2.14 -0.33 -11.68
CA LEU A 221 1.85 0.11 -13.04
C LEU A 221 2.66 -0.67 -14.08
N THR A 222 3.91 -1.03 -13.77
CA THR A 222 4.75 -1.84 -14.67
C THR A 222 4.18 -3.25 -14.82
N ASP A 223 3.78 -3.91 -13.73
CA ASP A 223 3.21 -5.25 -13.79
C ASP A 223 1.82 -5.26 -14.43
N ALA A 224 0.99 -4.26 -14.16
CA ALA A 224 -0.30 -4.13 -14.84
C ALA A 224 -0.12 -3.86 -16.34
N ALA A 225 0.84 -3.01 -16.73
CA ALA A 225 1.19 -2.79 -18.14
C ALA A 225 1.69 -4.08 -18.81
N ARG A 226 2.52 -4.86 -18.10
CA ARG A 226 3.02 -6.16 -18.54
C ARG A 226 1.87 -7.15 -18.78
N LEU A 227 0.94 -7.29 -17.82
CA LEU A 227 -0.22 -8.14 -17.98
C LEU A 227 -1.10 -7.68 -19.16
N GLN A 228 -1.36 -6.37 -19.26
CA GLN A 228 -2.22 -5.83 -20.32
C GLN A 228 -1.64 -6.03 -21.73
N GLN A 229 -0.33 -5.89 -21.90
CA GLN A 229 0.32 -5.92 -23.21
C GLN A 229 0.76 -7.32 -23.64
N CYS A 230 0.94 -8.25 -22.70
CA CYS A 230 1.51 -9.56 -22.99
C CYS A 230 0.54 -10.74 -22.80
N ALA A 231 -0.58 -10.56 -22.08
CA ALA A 231 -1.56 -11.63 -21.92
C ALA A 231 -2.38 -11.87 -23.20
N GLU A 232 -2.75 -13.12 -23.45
CA GLU A 232 -3.68 -13.52 -24.52
C GLU A 232 -5.15 -13.49 -24.06
N ASP A 233 -5.42 -13.70 -22.77
CA ASP A 233 -6.79 -13.73 -22.22
C ASP A 233 -7.38 -12.29 -22.16
N PRO A 234 -8.42 -11.97 -22.95
CA PRO A 234 -9.03 -10.65 -22.95
C PRO A 234 -9.57 -10.22 -21.58
N ALA A 235 -9.96 -11.18 -20.74
CA ALA A 235 -10.45 -10.90 -19.40
C ALA A 235 -9.32 -10.47 -18.45
N MET A 236 -8.09 -10.95 -18.66
CA MET A 236 -6.90 -10.49 -17.91
C MET A 236 -6.44 -9.12 -18.39
N ILE A 237 -6.45 -8.88 -19.70
CA ILE A 237 -6.18 -7.57 -20.29
C ILE A 237 -7.13 -6.52 -19.72
N GLN A 238 -8.43 -6.83 -19.63
CA GLN A 238 -9.44 -5.94 -19.04
C GLN A 238 -9.15 -5.62 -17.57
N ARG A 239 -8.82 -6.63 -16.76
CA ARG A 239 -8.48 -6.43 -15.33
C ARG A 239 -7.27 -5.52 -15.15
N ALA A 240 -6.22 -5.75 -15.93
CA ALA A 240 -5.03 -4.93 -15.93
C ALA A 240 -5.32 -3.47 -16.35
N SER A 241 -6.15 -3.28 -17.38
CA SER A 241 -6.58 -1.96 -17.83
C SER A 241 -7.37 -1.20 -16.74
N VAL A 242 -8.28 -1.87 -16.04
CA VAL A 242 -9.04 -1.26 -14.93
C VAL A 242 -8.13 -0.91 -13.75
N LEU A 243 -7.16 -1.76 -13.39
CA LEU A 243 -6.16 -1.45 -12.35
C LEU A 243 -5.31 -0.23 -12.71
N ARG A 244 -4.77 -0.19 -13.94
CA ARG A 244 -4.02 0.99 -14.43
C ARG A 244 -4.88 2.24 -14.35
N ARG A 245 -6.15 2.18 -14.76
CA ARG A 245 -7.07 3.33 -14.66
C ARG A 245 -7.28 3.77 -13.22
N LEU A 246 -7.51 2.84 -12.28
CA LEU A 246 -7.68 3.15 -10.86
C LEU A 246 -6.45 3.87 -10.29
N TRP A 247 -5.26 3.29 -10.46
CA TRP A 247 -4.03 3.87 -9.89
C TRP A 247 -3.60 5.15 -10.58
N TRP A 248 -3.77 5.29 -11.90
CA TRP A 248 -3.54 6.57 -12.56
C TRP A 248 -4.52 7.65 -12.12
N THR A 249 -5.78 7.29 -11.85
CA THR A 249 -6.75 8.23 -11.26
C THR A 249 -6.33 8.65 -9.86
N ASP A 250 -5.81 7.72 -9.06
CA ASP A 250 -5.30 8.02 -7.72
C ASP A 250 -4.05 8.93 -7.75
N VAL A 251 -3.09 8.61 -8.64
CA VAL A 251 -1.91 9.45 -8.91
C VAL A 251 -2.33 10.85 -9.34
N ALA A 252 -3.29 10.96 -10.26
CA ALA A 252 -3.81 12.22 -10.75
C ALA A 252 -4.51 13.04 -9.66
N ALA A 253 -5.28 12.38 -8.80
CA ALA A 253 -5.98 13.00 -7.69
C ALA A 253 -5.01 13.61 -6.68
N ASN A 254 -3.86 12.97 -6.45
CA ASN A 254 -2.86 13.34 -5.44
C ASN A 254 -1.62 14.08 -5.99
N TRP A 255 -1.57 14.32 -7.30
CA TRP A 255 -0.46 15.05 -7.91
C TRP A 255 -0.50 16.52 -7.54
N SER A 256 0.59 17.04 -6.97
CA SER A 256 0.79 18.47 -6.76
C SER A 256 1.63 19.05 -7.89
N PRO A 257 1.03 19.85 -8.80
CA PRO A 257 1.77 20.42 -9.93
C PRO A 257 2.83 21.41 -9.47
N ALA A 258 2.53 22.19 -8.42
CA ALA A 258 3.45 23.18 -7.86
C ALA A 258 4.66 22.50 -7.19
N ALA A 259 4.46 21.37 -6.51
CA ALA A 259 5.54 20.62 -5.88
C ALA A 259 6.26 19.64 -6.84
N GLN A 260 5.72 19.44 -8.05
CA GLN A 260 6.19 18.48 -9.05
C GLN A 260 6.39 17.07 -8.48
N ARG A 261 5.42 16.59 -7.69
CA ARG A 261 5.48 15.28 -7.02
C ARG A 261 4.10 14.73 -6.67
N LEU A 262 4.04 13.42 -6.43
CA LEU A 262 2.93 12.78 -5.72
C LEU A 262 2.94 13.27 -4.26
N ALA A 263 1.91 14.03 -3.89
CA ALA A 263 1.79 14.68 -2.58
C ALA A 263 0.86 13.89 -1.64
N GLY A 264 0.77 14.36 -0.39
CA GLY A 264 -0.04 13.73 0.65
C GLY A 264 0.65 12.52 1.30
N PRO A 265 -0.08 11.79 2.17
CA PRO A 265 0.48 10.67 2.92
C PRO A 265 0.76 9.49 1.98
N THR A 266 1.82 8.75 2.29
CA THR A 266 2.29 7.62 1.47
C THR A 266 2.66 6.44 2.36
N SER A 267 2.30 5.24 1.91
CA SER A 267 2.59 3.99 2.62
C SER A 267 4.07 3.61 2.56
N ARG A 268 4.79 3.92 1.48
CA ARG A 268 6.15 3.42 1.26
C ARG A 268 6.97 4.38 0.42
N THR A 269 8.01 4.97 1.01
CA THR A 269 8.99 5.79 0.30
C THR A 269 10.40 5.55 0.82
N TYR A 270 11.41 5.66 -0.05
CA TYR A 270 12.82 5.57 0.32
C TYR A 270 13.57 6.89 0.21
N ALA A 271 12.87 7.93 -0.27
CA ALA A 271 13.41 9.26 -0.47
C ALA A 271 12.50 10.27 0.24
N TYR A 272 12.41 10.15 1.57
CA TYR A 272 11.43 10.85 2.42
C TYR A 272 11.29 12.35 2.13
N GLN A 273 12.40 13.07 1.96
CA GLN A 273 12.39 14.51 1.70
C GLN A 273 11.79 14.90 0.35
N ARG A 274 12.00 14.07 -0.68
CA ARG A 274 11.59 14.34 -2.07
C ARG A 274 10.29 13.66 -2.43
N ASN A 275 10.01 12.52 -1.81
CA ASN A 275 8.98 11.56 -2.19
C ASN A 275 9.12 11.05 -3.63
N SER A 276 10.32 10.57 -3.98
CA SER A 276 10.65 10.01 -5.30
C SER A 276 10.79 8.50 -5.28
N GLY A 277 10.46 7.86 -6.40
CA GLY A 277 10.56 6.42 -6.56
C GLY A 277 10.38 5.97 -8.00
N GLU A 278 10.08 4.69 -8.19
CA GLU A 278 9.94 4.07 -9.50
C GLU A 278 8.79 4.67 -10.33
N LEU A 279 7.76 5.23 -9.67
CA LEU A 279 6.65 5.95 -10.31
C LEU A 279 7.14 7.12 -11.18
N ASP A 280 8.27 7.74 -10.83
CA ASP A 280 8.82 8.85 -11.59
C ASP A 280 9.08 8.47 -13.06
N ARG A 281 9.39 7.19 -13.36
CA ARG A 281 9.55 6.75 -14.76
C ARG A 281 8.24 6.86 -15.55
N ALA A 282 7.13 6.42 -14.95
CA ALA A 282 5.81 6.48 -15.57
C ALA A 282 5.33 7.93 -15.72
N LEU A 283 5.60 8.78 -14.72
CA LEU A 283 5.32 10.21 -14.77
C LEU A 283 6.10 10.93 -15.87
N ALA A 284 7.40 10.62 -16.00
CA ALA A 284 8.25 11.16 -17.06
C ALA A 284 7.78 10.71 -18.45
N ALA A 285 7.49 9.41 -18.62
CA ALA A 285 6.94 8.87 -19.86
C ALA A 285 5.60 9.50 -20.25
N SER A 286 4.82 9.94 -19.26
CA SER A 286 3.53 10.61 -19.46
C SER A 286 3.65 12.14 -19.60
N GLY A 287 4.85 12.71 -19.50
CA GLY A 287 5.08 14.16 -19.61
C GLY A 287 4.58 14.99 -18.44
N TRP A 288 4.50 14.42 -17.23
CA TRP A 288 3.95 15.13 -16.05
C TRP A 288 4.94 16.07 -15.37
N PHE A 289 6.22 15.87 -15.69
CA PHE A 289 7.32 16.65 -15.19
C PHE A 289 7.63 17.81 -16.14
N ASP A 290 7.91 18.98 -15.58
CA ASP A 290 8.48 20.08 -16.35
C ASP A 290 9.88 19.68 -16.84
N LYS A 291 10.24 20.09 -18.08
CA LYS A 291 11.51 19.71 -18.75
C LYS A 291 12.79 19.99 -17.94
N ALA A 292 12.73 20.86 -16.93
CA ALA A 292 13.84 21.22 -16.06
C ALA A 292 14.03 20.28 -14.84
N THR A 293 13.14 19.30 -14.66
CA THR A 293 13.24 18.34 -13.55
C THR A 293 14.11 17.14 -13.94
N THR A 294 14.73 16.49 -12.95
CA THR A 294 15.63 15.35 -13.17
C THR A 294 14.92 14.21 -13.89
N THR A 295 15.38 13.88 -15.10
CA THR A 295 14.90 12.70 -15.84
C THR A 295 15.31 11.42 -15.10
N PRO A 296 14.37 10.49 -14.84
CA PRO A 296 14.70 9.19 -14.29
C PRO A 296 15.71 8.46 -15.16
N ARG A 297 16.59 7.63 -14.56
CA ARG A 297 17.46 6.76 -15.33
C ARG A 297 16.65 5.81 -16.21
N PRO A 298 17.10 5.53 -17.45
CA PRO A 298 16.38 4.63 -18.34
C PRO A 298 16.34 3.21 -17.76
N SER A 299 15.20 2.57 -17.99
CA SER A 299 14.91 1.20 -17.62
C SER A 299 14.44 0.47 -18.86
N VAL A 300 15.09 -0.66 -19.19
CA VAL A 300 14.70 -1.47 -20.36
C VAL A 300 13.23 -1.90 -20.28
N THR A 301 12.74 -2.29 -19.11
CA THR A 301 11.34 -2.68 -18.92
C THR A 301 10.38 -1.51 -19.20
N ALA A 302 10.70 -0.31 -18.72
CA ALA A 302 9.88 0.89 -18.96
C ALA A 302 9.93 1.38 -20.42
N MET A 303 10.96 1.01 -21.18
CA MET A 303 11.08 1.30 -22.62
C MET A 303 10.29 0.30 -23.48
N LEU A 304 10.18 -0.96 -23.03
CA LEU A 304 9.48 -2.02 -23.77
C LEU A 304 7.96 -2.06 -23.53
N LEU A 305 7.52 -1.49 -22.42
CA LEU A 305 6.12 -1.47 -22.00
C LEU A 305 5.59 -0.04 -22.04
N ASP A 306 4.41 0.14 -22.62
CA ASP A 306 3.64 1.36 -22.39
C ASP A 306 3.14 1.41 -20.93
N ILE A 307 3.92 2.09 -20.07
CA ILE A 307 3.59 2.38 -18.68
C ILE A 307 2.94 3.75 -18.50
N SER A 308 2.66 4.47 -19.58
CA SER A 308 2.14 5.83 -19.53
C SER A 308 0.70 5.88 -19.01
N ALA A 309 0.24 7.08 -18.66
CA ALA A 309 -1.13 7.33 -18.27
C ALA A 309 -2.08 7.00 -19.44
N PRO A 310 -3.19 6.28 -19.19
CA PRO A 310 -4.12 5.87 -20.26
C PRO A 310 -4.91 7.03 -20.87
N ALA A 311 -4.83 8.22 -20.28
CA ALA A 311 -5.49 9.44 -20.72
C ALA A 311 -4.61 10.65 -20.35
N ALA A 312 -4.87 11.80 -20.97
CA ALA A 312 -4.17 13.02 -20.64
C ALA A 312 -4.39 13.40 -19.16
N ARG A 313 -3.41 14.05 -18.54
CA ARG A 313 -3.47 14.46 -17.13
C ARG A 313 -4.76 15.24 -16.82
N ASP A 314 -5.16 16.16 -17.67
CA ASP A 314 -6.34 17.01 -17.46
C ASP A 314 -7.68 16.27 -17.68
N GLU A 315 -7.65 15.08 -18.30
CA GLU A 315 -8.83 14.21 -18.42
C GLU A 315 -9.00 13.28 -17.21
N LEU A 316 -7.91 13.00 -16.50
CA LEU A 316 -7.89 12.20 -15.27
C LEU A 316 -8.18 13.03 -14.01
N ILE A 317 -8.14 14.35 -14.14
CA ILE A 317 -8.23 15.31 -13.05
C ILE A 317 -9.48 16.17 -13.22
N ASP A 318 -10.26 16.34 -12.16
CA ASP A 318 -11.06 17.56 -12.04
C ASP A 318 -10.11 18.72 -11.75
N PRO A 319 -9.88 19.67 -12.68
CA PRO A 319 -8.94 20.77 -12.46
C PRO A 319 -9.39 21.69 -11.32
N ALA A 320 -10.63 21.55 -10.83
CA ALA A 320 -11.11 22.29 -9.68
C ALA A 320 -10.22 22.04 -8.45
N LEU A 321 -9.71 23.14 -7.94
CA LEU A 321 -9.06 23.24 -6.63
C LEU A 321 -9.87 24.24 -5.79
N PRO A 322 -9.96 24.03 -4.46
CA PRO A 322 -9.32 22.95 -3.72
C PRO A 322 -10.01 21.59 -3.92
N ARG A 323 -9.26 20.52 -3.67
CA ARG A 323 -9.71 19.12 -3.82
C ARG A 323 -9.48 18.33 -2.55
N GLU A 324 -10.48 17.60 -2.11
CA GLU A 324 -10.35 16.59 -1.07
C GLU A 324 -10.26 15.20 -1.71
N VAL A 325 -9.23 14.44 -1.34
CA VAL A 325 -9.07 13.04 -1.71
C VAL A 325 -9.09 12.19 -0.44
N LYS A 326 -9.96 11.19 -0.40
CA LYS A 326 -10.07 10.22 0.70
C LYS A 326 -9.98 8.81 0.14
N ALA A 327 -9.32 7.91 0.85
CA ALA A 327 -9.27 6.50 0.47
C ALA A 327 -9.03 5.61 1.68
N ALA A 328 -9.72 4.48 1.73
CA ALA A 328 -9.31 3.35 2.54
C ALA A 328 -8.07 2.69 1.92
N TRP A 329 -7.26 2.06 2.75
CA TRP A 329 -6.14 1.21 2.34
C TRP A 329 -6.07 -0.07 3.17
N GLY A 330 -7.10 -0.35 3.97
CA GLY A 330 -7.17 -1.59 4.72
C GLY A 330 -8.50 -1.81 5.42
N PRO A 331 -8.69 -3.03 5.96
CA PRO A 331 -9.95 -3.44 6.58
C PRO A 331 -10.30 -2.68 7.86
N MET A 332 -9.31 -2.17 8.61
CA MET A 332 -9.57 -1.55 9.91
C MET A 332 -10.07 -0.11 9.75
N PRO A 333 -10.98 0.40 10.62
CA PRO A 333 -11.62 1.72 10.48
C PRO A 333 -10.64 2.89 10.24
N ARG A 334 -9.45 2.82 10.84
CA ARG A 334 -8.40 3.84 10.74
C ARG A 334 -7.46 3.69 9.55
N GLN A 335 -7.49 2.57 8.84
CA GLN A 335 -6.67 2.32 7.66
C GLN A 335 -7.21 3.10 6.46
N THR A 336 -7.07 4.41 6.56
CA THR A 336 -7.61 5.42 5.67
C THR A 336 -6.61 6.57 5.52
N ARG A 337 -6.77 7.38 4.49
CA ARG A 337 -6.02 8.61 4.28
C ARG A 337 -6.93 9.72 3.80
N THR A 338 -6.58 10.94 4.17
CA THR A 338 -7.20 12.18 3.72
C THR A 338 -6.12 13.09 3.17
N HIS A 339 -6.39 13.76 2.05
CA HIS A 339 -5.48 14.70 1.42
C HIS A 339 -6.28 15.89 0.89
N TRP A 340 -5.91 17.08 1.32
CA TRP A 340 -6.48 18.34 0.88
C TRP A 340 -5.45 19.06 0.02
N LEU A 341 -5.76 19.19 -1.27
CA LEU A 341 -4.92 19.89 -2.23
C LEU A 341 -5.49 21.26 -2.54
N THR A 342 -4.66 22.29 -2.43
CA THR A 342 -4.94 23.62 -2.96
C THR A 342 -4.03 23.91 -4.17
N LYS A 343 -4.00 25.15 -4.65
CA LYS A 343 -3.19 25.50 -5.82
C LYS A 343 -1.68 25.41 -5.55
N TRP A 344 -1.26 25.80 -4.35
CA TRP A 344 0.15 26.03 -4.03
C TRP A 344 0.64 25.27 -2.80
N ILE A 345 -0.28 24.77 -1.97
CA ILE A 345 0.06 24.01 -0.77
C ILE A 345 -0.92 22.84 -0.57
N THR A 346 -0.44 21.75 -0.02
CA THR A 346 -1.27 20.58 0.27
C THR A 346 -1.05 20.09 1.70
N LEU A 347 -2.06 19.50 2.32
CA LEU A 347 -2.00 18.88 3.65
C LEU A 347 -2.64 17.50 3.57
N GLY A 348 -1.96 16.48 4.08
CA GLY A 348 -2.56 15.16 4.12
C GLY A 348 -2.12 14.32 5.30
N SER A 349 -3.03 13.48 5.78
CA SER A 349 -2.84 12.60 6.92
C SER A 349 -3.40 11.19 6.67
N ALA A 350 -2.74 10.18 7.23
CA ALA A 350 -3.19 8.80 7.31
C ALA A 350 -3.66 8.49 8.74
N GLY A 351 -4.74 7.74 8.88
CA GLY A 351 -5.32 7.39 10.18
C GLY A 351 -4.56 6.28 10.93
N ALA A 352 -3.57 5.64 10.29
CA ALA A 352 -2.74 4.60 10.88
C ALA A 352 -1.42 4.44 10.10
N THR A 353 -0.47 3.73 10.69
CA THR A 353 0.79 3.31 10.05
C THR A 353 0.59 1.99 9.29
N TYR A 354 1.03 1.93 8.04
CA TYR A 354 1.13 0.72 7.23
C TYR A 354 2.45 -0.02 7.52
N HIS A 355 3.58 0.66 7.46
CA HIS A 355 4.94 0.12 7.60
C HIS A 355 5.93 1.12 8.24
N SER A 356 7.19 0.74 8.43
CA SER A 356 8.30 1.60 8.90
C SER A 356 8.85 2.60 7.85
N GLN A 357 8.16 2.75 6.72
CA GLN A 357 8.61 3.58 5.58
C GLN A 357 7.54 4.58 5.14
N ASP A 358 6.56 4.77 6.02
CA ASP A 358 5.41 5.61 5.79
C ASP A 358 5.77 7.09 5.95
N GLN A 359 4.99 7.93 5.30
CA GLN A 359 4.83 9.32 5.70
C GLN A 359 3.35 9.54 5.97
N THR A 360 2.97 9.44 7.24
CA THR A 360 1.57 9.46 7.66
C THR A 360 1.02 10.87 7.80
N PHE A 361 1.85 11.90 7.90
CA PHE A 361 1.41 13.28 8.04
C PHE A 361 2.35 14.21 7.26
N THR A 362 1.81 14.95 6.29
CA THR A 362 2.63 15.64 5.28
C THR A 362 2.04 16.98 4.85
N VAL A 363 2.92 17.92 4.50
CA VAL A 363 2.62 19.18 3.83
C VAL A 363 3.59 19.38 2.67
N ASP A 364 3.07 19.69 1.49
CA ASP A 364 3.89 19.97 0.30
C ASP A 364 3.64 21.41 -0.18
N PHE A 365 4.73 22.19 -0.31
CA PHE A 365 4.76 23.57 -0.80
C PHE A 365 5.09 23.64 -2.31
N ALA A 366 4.98 24.83 -2.88
CA ALA A 366 5.18 25.11 -4.31
C ALA A 366 6.64 25.16 -4.79
N GLY A 367 7.64 24.80 -3.96
CA GLY A 367 9.06 24.93 -4.31
C GLY A 367 9.62 23.88 -5.27
N GLY A 368 8.76 23.15 -6.00
CA GLY A 368 9.16 22.14 -6.98
C GLY A 368 9.87 20.91 -6.37
N ARG A 369 10.41 20.03 -7.22
CA ARG A 369 10.92 18.69 -6.84
C ARG A 369 12.17 18.68 -5.95
N ASN A 370 12.90 19.80 -5.89
CA ASN A 370 14.17 19.93 -5.17
C ASN A 370 14.02 20.59 -3.78
N GLN A 371 12.81 20.92 -3.37
CA GLN A 371 12.54 21.40 -2.01
C GLN A 371 12.16 20.23 -1.09
N THR A 372 12.67 20.24 0.15
CA THR A 372 12.25 19.32 1.21
C THR A 372 10.75 19.48 1.45
N ARG A 373 9.98 18.38 1.41
CA ARG A 373 8.58 18.43 1.88
C ARG A 373 8.53 18.52 3.39
N ALA A 374 7.42 18.99 3.93
CA ALA A 374 7.15 18.89 5.35
C ALA A 374 6.52 17.53 5.69
N TYR A 375 7.03 16.83 6.70
CA TYR A 375 6.51 15.51 7.08
C TYR A 375 6.81 15.14 8.53
N PHE A 376 5.91 14.37 9.13
CA PHE A 376 6.11 13.70 10.41
C PHE A 376 6.94 12.41 10.25
N MET A 377 7.80 12.13 11.23
CA MET A 377 8.55 10.89 11.32
C MET A 377 8.79 10.47 12.78
N PRO A 378 8.35 9.28 13.21
CA PRO A 378 8.74 8.70 14.49
C PRO A 378 10.13 8.06 14.37
N ASP A 379 11.12 8.55 15.11
CA ASP A 379 12.51 8.16 14.94
C ASP A 379 13.12 7.67 16.26
N GLY A 380 13.82 6.54 16.19
CA GLY A 380 14.57 5.94 17.30
C GLY A 380 16.05 5.79 16.98
N ARG A 381 16.51 6.27 15.82
CA ARG A 381 17.87 6.02 15.29
C ARG A 381 18.66 7.29 14.99
N GLY A 382 18.07 8.47 15.17
CA GLY A 382 18.68 9.74 14.79
C GLY A 382 18.77 9.92 13.28
N ASP A 383 17.89 9.30 12.49
CA ASP A 383 17.88 9.39 11.02
C ASP A 383 16.52 9.82 10.45
N PRO A 384 15.96 10.98 10.83
CA PRO A 384 14.64 11.43 10.36
C PRO A 384 14.57 11.70 8.85
N TYR A 385 15.70 11.63 8.15
CA TYR A 385 15.85 11.86 6.72
C TYR A 385 15.90 10.55 5.91
N GLY A 386 16.09 9.42 6.58
CA GLY A 386 16.23 8.10 5.98
C GLY A 386 17.47 7.93 5.11
N ILE A 387 18.60 8.48 5.55
CA ILE A 387 19.91 8.40 4.88
C ILE A 387 20.66 7.12 5.30
N SER A 388 20.55 6.75 6.57
CA SER A 388 21.26 5.65 7.20
C SER A 388 20.52 4.33 7.01
N ARG A 389 20.99 3.54 6.03
CA ARG A 389 20.40 2.25 5.69
C ARG A 389 21.00 1.10 6.48
N VAL A 390 20.15 0.32 7.15
CA VAL A 390 20.52 -0.89 7.90
C VAL A 390 20.06 -2.13 7.17
N ALA A 391 20.79 -3.24 7.35
CA ALA A 391 20.43 -4.52 6.78
C ALA A 391 19.22 -5.11 7.51
N GLN A 392 18.20 -5.50 6.76
CA GLN A 392 17.08 -6.27 7.26
C GLN A 392 17.46 -7.75 7.39
N LYS A 393 16.61 -8.55 8.06
CA LYS A 393 16.73 -10.02 8.07
C LYS A 393 16.79 -10.63 6.66
N SER A 394 16.18 -9.97 5.67
CA SER A 394 16.25 -10.35 4.26
C SER A 394 17.56 -9.99 3.54
N GLY A 395 18.52 -9.37 4.24
CA GLY A 395 19.77 -8.85 3.66
C GLY A 395 19.62 -7.50 2.93
N HIS A 396 18.40 -7.02 2.70
CA HIS A 396 18.16 -5.72 2.08
C HIS A 396 18.52 -4.56 3.01
N HIS A 397 19.22 -3.56 2.47
CA HIS A 397 19.52 -2.34 3.21
C HIS A 397 18.42 -1.30 3.00
N LYS A 398 17.74 -0.91 4.07
CA LYS A 398 16.66 0.09 4.03
C LYS A 398 16.83 1.11 5.16
N ALA A 399 16.32 2.31 4.93
CA ALA A 399 16.11 3.27 6.00
C ALA A 399 14.76 2.97 6.66
N LEU A 400 14.80 2.61 7.93
CA LEU A 400 13.65 2.16 8.71
C LEU A 400 13.47 3.08 9.91
N HIS A 401 12.21 3.35 10.22
CA HIS A 401 11.76 4.18 11.33
C HIS A 401 10.85 3.39 12.26
N LEU A 402 10.60 3.93 13.45
CA LEU A 402 9.74 3.30 14.45
C LEU A 402 8.33 3.09 13.89
N ARG A 403 7.59 2.13 14.46
CA ARG A 403 6.19 1.85 14.10
C ARG A 403 5.26 2.03 15.30
N PRO A 404 5.31 3.19 15.98
CA PRO A 404 4.47 3.43 17.13
C PRO A 404 3.00 3.42 16.75
N PHE A 405 2.14 3.42 17.76
CA PHE A 405 0.75 3.75 17.53
C PHE A 405 0.65 5.17 16.95
N TRP A 406 -0.06 5.29 15.83
CA TRP A 406 -0.33 6.55 15.14
C TRP A 406 -1.81 6.63 14.79
N THR A 407 -2.39 7.82 14.91
CA THR A 407 -3.69 8.16 14.32
C THR A 407 -3.79 9.64 13.96
N ALA A 408 -4.66 9.99 13.03
CA ALA A 408 -4.90 11.39 12.67
C ALA A 408 -6.34 11.64 12.20
N ALA A 409 -6.85 12.83 12.50
CA ALA A 409 -8.09 13.36 11.96
C ALA A 409 -7.81 14.61 11.11
N GLN A 410 -8.53 14.79 10.01
CA GLN A 410 -8.34 15.92 9.11
C GLN A 410 -9.66 16.44 8.57
N ARG A 411 -9.81 17.76 8.61
CA ARG A 411 -10.89 18.51 7.97
C ARG A 411 -10.26 19.55 7.06
N ARG A 412 -10.26 19.30 5.75
CA ARG A 412 -9.67 20.22 4.76
C ARG A 412 -8.23 20.60 5.15
N GLY A 413 -7.99 21.89 5.36
CA GLY A 413 -6.69 22.47 5.71
C GLY A 413 -6.31 22.42 7.19
N ASP A 414 -7.08 21.74 8.05
CA ASP A 414 -6.75 21.47 9.45
C ASP A 414 -6.59 19.97 9.68
N ALA A 415 -5.52 19.56 10.36
CA ALA A 415 -5.28 18.16 10.71
C ALA A 415 -4.60 18.01 12.07
N LEU A 416 -5.03 17.01 12.84
CA LEU A 416 -4.52 16.69 14.17
C LEU A 416 -4.03 15.24 14.18
N GLY A 417 -2.71 15.07 14.34
CA GLY A 417 -2.05 13.77 14.44
C GLY A 417 -1.63 13.45 15.87
N VAL A 418 -1.73 12.18 16.27
CA VAL A 418 -1.33 11.69 17.59
C VAL A 418 -0.45 10.47 17.44
N VAL A 419 0.70 10.48 18.12
CA VAL A 419 1.65 9.38 18.22
C VAL A 419 1.80 8.95 19.68
N LEU A 420 1.86 7.65 19.91
CA LEU A 420 2.10 7.06 21.22
C LEU A 420 3.17 5.95 21.13
N TYR A 421 4.14 6.00 22.02
CA TYR A 421 5.23 5.03 22.15
C TYR A 421 5.06 4.21 23.42
N HIS A 422 4.99 2.90 23.26
CA HIS A 422 4.71 1.95 24.34
C HIS A 422 5.96 1.11 24.64
N GLU A 423 5.89 0.28 25.68
CA GLU A 423 6.96 -0.65 26.03
C GLU A 423 7.33 -1.56 24.84
N SER A 424 6.31 -2.03 24.11
CA SER A 424 6.48 -2.93 22.96
C SER A 424 7.29 -2.31 21.82
N ASP A 425 7.36 -0.99 21.70
CA ASP A 425 8.15 -0.31 20.66
C ASP A 425 9.67 -0.44 20.90
N PHE A 426 10.12 -0.69 22.15
CA PHE A 426 11.52 -0.95 22.48
C PHE A 426 12.02 -2.30 21.97
N GLU A 427 11.13 -3.25 21.70
CA GLU A 427 11.49 -4.56 21.13
C GLU A 427 11.81 -4.48 19.63
N SER A 428 11.51 -3.34 18.99
CA SER A 428 11.77 -3.15 17.56
C SER A 428 13.26 -2.99 17.27
N ALA A 429 13.72 -3.52 16.13
CA ALA A 429 15.11 -3.34 15.69
C ALA A 429 15.42 -1.88 15.35
N GLU A 430 14.39 -1.06 15.18
CA GLU A 430 14.47 0.37 14.92
C GLU A 430 14.65 1.22 16.21
N ALA A 431 14.59 0.62 17.40
CA ALA A 431 14.77 1.30 18.69
C ALA A 431 16.24 1.27 19.16
N GLU A 432 17.12 2.01 18.49
CA GLU A 432 18.57 2.01 18.79
C GLU A 432 19.01 3.13 19.77
N GLY A 433 18.15 4.13 20.03
CA GLY A 433 18.50 5.30 20.82
C GLY A 433 17.30 6.08 21.33
N MET A 434 17.42 7.41 21.35
CA MET A 434 16.39 8.31 21.83
C MET A 434 15.13 8.24 20.96
N PHE A 435 13.97 8.00 21.58
CA PHE A 435 12.69 8.07 20.90
C PHE A 435 12.34 9.53 20.69
N THR A 436 12.10 9.89 19.42
CA THR A 436 11.77 11.26 19.04
C THR A 436 10.61 11.29 18.06
N SER A 437 9.70 12.24 18.28
CA SER A 437 8.72 12.62 17.28
C SER A 437 9.25 13.81 16.50
N GLN A 438 9.51 13.61 15.21
CA GLN A 438 10.12 14.62 14.35
C GLN A 438 9.08 15.16 13.37
N PHE A 439 9.06 16.47 13.17
CA PHE A 439 8.37 17.10 12.06
C PHE A 439 9.39 17.87 11.21
N VAL A 440 9.82 17.25 10.12
CA VAL A 440 10.81 17.80 9.19
C VAL A 440 10.13 18.81 8.27
N MET A 441 10.81 19.91 7.97
CA MET A 441 10.29 21.05 7.21
C MET A 441 11.40 21.67 6.34
N PRO A 442 11.07 22.35 5.22
CA PRO A 442 12.06 23.00 4.38
C PRO A 442 12.75 24.19 5.05
N ALA A 443 14.09 24.17 5.03
CA ALA A 443 14.91 25.25 5.60
C ALA A 443 14.86 26.57 4.80
N SER A 444 14.39 26.52 3.56
CA SER A 444 14.37 27.67 2.65
C SER A 444 13.26 28.69 2.93
N LEU A 445 12.30 28.35 3.79
CA LEU A 445 11.09 29.17 4.01
C LEU A 445 11.28 30.18 5.14
N ALA A 446 10.46 31.24 5.12
CA ALA A 446 10.44 32.20 6.23
C ALA A 446 9.72 31.59 7.44
N ILE A 447 10.29 31.73 8.63
CA ILE A 447 9.83 31.07 9.85
C ILE A 447 9.44 32.11 10.89
N PHE A 448 8.36 31.83 11.60
CA PHE A 448 7.84 32.66 12.67
C PHE A 448 7.51 31.79 13.89
N ILE A 449 7.73 32.32 15.08
CA ILE A 449 7.28 31.73 16.35
C ILE A 449 6.36 32.74 17.02
N ASP A 450 5.12 32.34 17.31
CA ASP A 450 4.10 33.20 17.94
C ASP A 450 3.92 34.57 17.26
N GLY A 451 4.03 34.58 15.93
CA GLY A 451 3.92 35.79 15.11
C GLY A 451 5.23 36.52 14.85
N GLU A 452 6.30 36.22 15.60
CA GLU A 452 7.59 36.89 15.44
C GLU A 452 8.48 36.16 14.44
N ARG A 453 9.02 36.89 13.47
CA ARG A 453 9.92 36.32 12.46
C ARG A 453 11.27 35.96 13.07
N ILE A 454 11.67 34.71 12.88
CA ILE A 454 12.96 34.20 13.33
C ILE A 454 13.99 34.30 12.21
N LYS A 455 15.22 34.67 12.55
CA LYS A 455 16.37 34.68 11.64
C LYS A 455 17.54 33.97 12.31
N GLY A 456 18.15 33.02 11.61
CA GLY A 456 19.41 32.37 12.00
C GLY A 456 19.38 31.75 13.39
N PHE A 457 19.16 30.44 13.48
CA PHE A 457 19.21 29.71 14.73
C PHE A 457 19.84 28.34 14.50
N GLU A 458 20.41 27.78 15.55
CA GLU A 458 20.82 26.37 15.57
C GLU A 458 19.74 25.53 16.25
N ARG A 459 19.33 25.95 17.45
CA ARG A 459 18.27 25.33 18.25
C ARG A 459 17.47 26.38 19.03
N ILE A 460 16.17 26.21 19.09
CA ILE A 460 15.24 27.00 19.92
C ILE A 460 14.39 26.01 20.72
N ASP A 461 14.41 26.11 22.04
CA ASP A 461 13.51 25.33 22.90
C ASP A 461 12.12 25.98 22.92
N LEU A 462 11.09 25.15 22.81
CA LEU A 462 9.70 25.57 22.69
C LEU A 462 8.86 24.99 23.84
N LYS A 463 7.77 25.68 24.15
CA LYS A 463 6.72 25.23 25.05
C LYS A 463 5.55 24.65 24.24
N PRO A 464 4.75 23.75 24.83
CA PRO A 464 3.47 23.35 24.25
C PRO A 464 2.61 24.57 23.88
N HIS A 465 1.79 24.42 22.84
CA HIS A 465 0.93 25.45 22.24
C HIS A 465 1.62 26.65 21.57
N GLN A 466 2.95 26.80 21.66
CA GLN A 466 3.65 27.78 20.83
C GLN A 466 3.47 27.44 19.34
N THR A 467 3.31 28.49 18.55
CA THR A 467 2.93 28.41 17.14
C THR A 467 4.16 28.56 16.28
N ILE A 468 4.49 27.54 15.50
CA ILE A 468 5.51 27.65 14.44
C ILE A 468 4.77 27.91 13.14
N VAL A 469 5.16 28.95 12.40
CA VAL A 469 4.62 29.25 11.07
C VAL A 469 5.73 29.28 10.05
N LEU A 470 5.54 28.57 8.94
CA LEU A 470 6.36 28.67 7.73
C LEU A 470 5.56 29.40 6.65
N ARG A 471 6.18 30.38 6.00
CA ARG A 471 5.59 31.13 4.89
C ARG A 471 6.39 30.94 3.61
N ASP A 472 5.68 30.67 2.53
CA ASP A 472 6.20 30.63 1.16
C ASP A 472 5.30 31.47 0.24
N GLY A 473 5.69 32.72 -0.03
CA GLY A 473 4.88 33.64 -0.82
C GLY A 473 3.43 33.77 -0.32
N PRO A 474 2.42 33.35 -1.12
CA PRO A 474 1.00 33.44 -0.79
C PRO A 474 0.47 32.25 0.04
N VAL A 475 1.33 31.35 0.51
CA VAL A 475 0.91 30.22 1.34
C VAL A 475 1.63 30.19 2.69
N ALA A 476 0.99 29.55 3.66
CA ALA A 476 1.56 29.32 4.97
C ALA A 476 1.19 27.94 5.53
N MET A 477 2.09 27.40 6.35
CA MET A 477 1.83 26.25 7.21
C MET A 477 2.02 26.70 8.66
N GLY A 478 1.06 26.38 9.51
CA GLY A 478 1.13 26.56 10.95
C GLY A 478 1.19 25.19 11.64
N LEU A 479 1.99 25.09 12.71
CA LEU A 479 2.18 23.89 13.51
C LEU A 479 2.14 24.25 15.01
N LYS A 480 1.34 23.52 15.78
CA LYS A 480 1.31 23.56 17.25
C LYS A 480 1.52 22.16 17.83
N VAL A 481 2.33 22.05 18.87
CA VAL A 481 2.37 20.86 19.74
C VAL A 481 1.29 21.04 20.79
N VAL A 482 0.17 20.33 20.63
CA VAL A 482 -0.99 20.42 21.51
C VAL A 482 -0.73 19.68 22.83
N TRP A 483 0.03 18.60 22.77
CA TRP A 483 0.43 17.82 23.93
C TRP A 483 1.72 17.08 23.64
N ALA A 484 2.57 16.88 24.66
CA ALA A 484 3.74 16.04 24.56
C ALA A 484 4.17 15.50 25.93
N ARG A 485 4.46 14.20 26.01
CA ARG A 485 4.86 13.49 27.24
C ARG A 485 6.07 12.61 26.94
N ALA A 486 7.05 12.63 27.84
CA ALA A 486 8.19 11.70 27.84
C ALA A 486 7.85 10.46 28.67
N PHE A 487 8.67 9.41 28.59
CA PHE A 487 8.57 8.26 29.47
C PHE A 487 8.70 8.72 30.93
N GLY A 488 7.89 8.12 31.82
CA GLY A 488 7.87 8.49 33.25
C GLY A 488 7.07 9.75 33.56
N GLU A 489 6.05 10.06 32.76
CA GLU A 489 5.06 11.15 32.91
C GLU A 489 5.58 12.60 32.84
N SER A 490 6.89 12.80 32.73
CA SER A 490 7.46 14.14 32.60
C SER A 490 7.08 14.82 31.25
N PRO A 491 6.98 16.15 31.21
CA PRO A 491 6.81 16.86 29.94
C PRO A 491 7.97 16.58 28.98
N ALA A 492 7.65 16.24 27.73
CA ALA A 492 8.69 16.04 26.71
C ALA A 492 9.38 17.36 26.34
N LYS A 493 10.68 17.30 26.05
CA LYS A 493 11.41 18.46 25.53
C LYS A 493 11.05 18.70 24.07
N ILE A 494 10.65 19.92 23.74
CA ILE A 494 10.29 20.34 22.38
C ILE A 494 11.34 21.35 21.89
N SER A 495 11.90 21.12 20.71
CA SER A 495 12.88 22.04 20.13
C SER A 495 12.75 22.17 18.62
N LEU A 496 12.92 23.39 18.11
CA LEU A 496 13.13 23.66 16.69
C LEU A 496 14.63 23.65 16.40
N ILE A 497 15.06 22.82 15.45
CA ILE A 497 16.47 22.60 15.12
C ILE A 497 16.70 22.88 13.64
N SER A 498 17.76 23.64 13.34
CA SER A 498 18.17 23.93 11.96
C SER A 498 19.30 23.01 11.53
N ASP A 499 19.05 22.21 10.49
CA ASP A 499 20.01 21.29 9.88
C ASP A 499 20.34 21.77 8.44
N PRO A 500 21.13 22.86 8.28
CA PRO A 500 21.35 23.49 6.98
C PRO A 500 22.27 22.67 6.06
N TYR A 501 23.05 21.74 6.62
CA TYR A 501 23.92 20.85 5.87
C TYR A 501 23.65 19.39 6.27
N ILE A 502 23.10 18.62 5.34
CA ILE A 502 22.83 17.21 5.53
C ILE A 502 23.52 16.44 4.38
N PRO A 503 24.57 15.67 4.65
CA PRO A 503 25.26 14.91 3.61
C PRO A 503 24.29 14.03 2.81
N ARG A 504 24.29 14.19 1.48
CA ARG A 504 23.43 13.41 0.55
C ARG A 504 21.92 13.65 0.70
N ALA A 505 21.52 14.72 1.37
CA ALA A 505 20.14 15.12 1.57
C ALA A 505 19.93 16.62 1.33
N LEU A 506 18.67 17.04 1.30
CA LEU A 506 18.28 18.44 1.18
C LEU A 506 18.33 19.11 2.56
N ALA A 507 18.67 20.40 2.59
CA ALA A 507 18.64 21.20 3.83
C ALA A 507 17.23 21.19 4.45
N ALA A 508 17.18 21.12 5.78
CA ALA A 508 15.94 20.99 6.52
C ALA A 508 16.00 21.72 7.86
N ILE A 509 14.81 21.97 8.40
CA ILE A 509 14.59 22.35 9.79
C ILE A 509 13.63 21.32 10.35
N ARG A 510 13.76 20.98 11.62
CA ARG A 510 12.87 20.01 12.25
C ARG A 510 12.40 20.47 13.61
N LEU A 511 11.12 20.25 13.87
CA LEU A 511 10.61 20.19 15.23
C LEU A 511 10.93 18.81 15.79
N ALA A 512 11.65 18.73 16.90
CA ALA A 512 11.99 17.51 17.60
C ALA A 512 11.31 17.49 18.96
N ILE A 513 10.60 16.41 19.27
CA ILE A 513 10.02 16.14 20.59
C ILE A 513 10.72 14.91 21.16
N GLU A 514 11.41 15.07 22.27
CA GLU A 514 12.24 14.03 22.89
C GLU A 514 11.46 13.29 23.97
N HIS A 515 11.28 11.97 23.79
CA HIS A 515 10.45 11.13 24.67
C HIS A 515 11.26 10.32 25.68
N GLY A 516 12.56 10.13 25.46
CA GLY A 516 13.44 9.29 26.29
C GLY A 516 13.97 8.07 25.54
N ASP A 517 14.96 7.41 26.12
CA ASP A 517 15.65 6.23 25.56
C ASP A 517 15.39 4.95 26.38
N LYS A 518 14.55 5.04 27.41
CA LYS A 518 14.22 3.94 28.33
C LYS A 518 12.75 4.00 28.74
N TRP A 519 12.11 2.83 28.76
CA TRP A 519 10.78 2.67 29.32
C TRP A 519 10.78 2.98 30.82
N GLN A 520 9.78 3.75 31.26
CA GLN A 520 9.61 4.17 32.66
C GLN A 520 8.13 4.05 33.08
N GLY A 521 7.48 2.96 32.69
CA GLY A 521 6.14 2.57 33.17
C GLY A 521 4.95 3.28 32.53
N HIS A 522 5.16 4.38 31.80
CA HIS A 522 4.09 5.15 31.16
C HIS A 522 4.40 5.45 29.71
N THR A 523 3.36 5.41 28.89
CA THR A 523 3.38 5.65 27.44
C THR A 523 3.84 7.08 27.14
N ALA A 524 4.84 7.24 26.27
CA ALA A 524 5.23 8.56 25.79
C ALA A 524 4.45 8.93 24.54
N GLY A 525 4.39 10.21 24.17
CA GLY A 525 3.68 10.59 22.94
C GLY A 525 3.58 12.08 22.68
N ALA A 526 2.97 12.42 21.55
CA ALA A 526 2.71 13.80 21.15
C ALA A 526 1.42 13.93 20.34
N ALA A 527 0.76 15.08 20.46
CA ALA A 527 -0.34 15.51 19.60
C ALA A 527 0.07 16.78 18.83
N LEU A 528 -0.04 16.73 17.51
CA LEU A 528 0.44 17.76 16.59
C LEU A 528 -0.74 18.29 15.77
N TRP A 529 -0.98 19.60 15.83
CA TRP A 529 -1.97 20.27 15.00
C TRP A 529 -1.29 21.06 13.89
N VAL A 530 -1.63 20.76 12.64
CA VAL A 530 -1.18 21.48 11.46
C VAL A 530 -2.37 22.17 10.79
N ARG A 531 -2.16 23.44 10.41
CA ARG A 531 -3.08 24.22 9.58
C ARG A 531 -2.35 24.74 8.35
N ILE A 532 -2.97 24.70 7.18
CA ILE A 532 -2.46 25.38 5.98
C ILE A 532 -3.32 26.59 5.60
N GLY A 533 -2.68 27.62 5.06
CA GLY A 533 -3.31 28.78 4.41
C GLY A 533 -2.87 28.87 2.95
N ASP A 534 -3.81 29.07 2.05
CA ASP A 534 -3.57 29.35 0.62
C ASP A 534 -4.21 30.70 0.24
N GLY A 535 -3.71 31.32 -0.83
CA GLY A 535 -4.27 32.58 -1.34
C GLY A 535 -4.04 33.81 -0.45
N LEU A 536 -3.00 33.80 0.39
CA LEU A 536 -2.60 34.92 1.25
C LEU A 536 -1.92 36.00 0.40
N ALA A 537 -2.75 36.79 -0.31
CA ALA A 537 -2.34 37.67 -1.41
C ALA A 537 -1.27 38.71 -1.04
N ASP A 538 -1.23 39.14 0.22
CA ASP A 538 -0.30 40.15 0.72
C ASP A 538 0.11 39.87 2.18
N ASN A 539 0.94 40.77 2.73
CA ASN A 539 1.37 40.67 4.13
C ASN A 539 0.22 40.82 5.11
N ALA A 540 -0.78 41.66 4.85
CA ALA A 540 -1.89 41.87 5.76
C ALA A 540 -2.77 40.61 5.86
N ALA A 541 -3.02 39.93 4.73
CA ALA A 541 -3.72 38.65 4.68
C ALA A 541 -2.94 37.56 5.42
N PHE A 542 -1.62 37.49 5.24
CA PHE A 542 -0.77 36.59 6.00
C PHE A 542 -0.79 36.89 7.50
N ASP A 543 -0.62 38.15 7.90
CA ASP A 543 -0.60 38.55 9.32
C ASP A 543 -1.96 38.33 9.98
N ALA A 544 -3.07 38.48 9.24
CA ALA A 544 -4.40 38.14 9.73
C ALA A 544 -4.59 36.63 9.91
N TRP A 545 -4.18 35.82 8.92
CA TRP A 545 -4.22 34.37 9.02
C TRP A 545 -3.33 33.84 10.15
N GLN A 546 -2.13 34.42 10.28
CA GLN A 546 -1.16 34.05 11.32
C GLN A 546 -1.71 34.37 12.71
N ARG A 547 -2.20 35.59 12.94
CA ARG A 547 -2.84 35.96 14.21
C ARG A 547 -4.00 35.03 14.53
N ALA A 548 -4.88 34.77 13.56
CA ALA A 548 -6.00 33.85 13.75
C ALA A 548 -5.56 32.43 14.13
N PHE A 549 -4.41 31.94 13.65
CA PHE A 549 -3.88 30.63 14.05
C PHE A 549 -3.15 30.66 15.39
N VAL A 550 -2.40 31.73 15.68
CA VAL A 550 -1.77 31.96 16.99
C VAL A 550 -2.83 31.99 18.09
N ASP A 551 -3.90 32.75 17.87
CA ASP A 551 -5.01 32.92 18.82
C ASP A 551 -5.92 31.69 18.91
N ALA A 552 -5.90 30.80 17.92
CA ALA A 552 -6.78 29.64 17.92
C ALA A 552 -6.38 28.62 18.99
N GLU A 553 -7.34 28.27 19.85
CA GLU A 553 -7.15 27.32 20.93
C GLU A 553 -7.13 25.87 20.42
N ALA A 554 -6.36 25.04 21.12
CA ALA A 554 -6.34 23.60 20.96
C ALA A 554 -6.42 22.97 22.36
N GLU A 555 -7.30 21.99 22.51
CA GLU A 555 -7.58 21.33 23.77
C GLU A 555 -6.83 20.01 23.85
N SER A 556 -6.26 19.72 25.03
CA SER A 556 -5.76 18.39 25.40
C SER A 556 -6.29 18.02 26.78
N HIS A 557 -6.92 16.85 26.87
CA HIS A 557 -7.30 16.23 28.13
C HIS A 557 -6.77 14.80 28.11
N VAL A 558 -5.87 14.45 29.04
CA VAL A 558 -5.17 13.17 29.05
C VAL A 558 -5.24 12.57 30.45
N GLU A 559 -5.92 11.44 30.53
CA GLU A 559 -6.01 10.53 31.68
C GLU A 559 -5.55 9.14 31.21
N ALA A 560 -5.31 8.21 32.14
CA ALA A 560 -4.80 6.88 31.79
C ALA A 560 -5.79 6.09 30.93
N ASP A 561 -7.08 6.11 31.26
CA ASP A 561 -8.14 5.38 30.58
C ASP A 561 -8.74 6.15 29.39
N LYS A 562 -8.39 7.43 29.22
CA LYS A 562 -8.98 8.27 28.17
C LYS A 562 -8.12 9.48 27.83
N ALA A 563 -7.96 9.75 26.53
CA ALA A 563 -7.39 11.00 26.05
C ALA A 563 -8.26 11.63 24.97
N LYS A 564 -8.35 12.97 24.96
CA LYS A 564 -9.01 13.74 23.92
C LYS A 564 -8.15 14.93 23.53
N PHE A 565 -7.92 15.06 22.23
CA PHE A 565 -7.26 16.20 21.62
C PHE A 565 -8.21 16.82 20.59
N ALA A 566 -8.36 18.15 20.60
CA ALA A 566 -9.27 18.83 19.69
C ALA A 566 -8.72 20.19 19.25
N ALA A 567 -8.91 20.53 17.98
CA ALA A 567 -8.63 21.85 17.44
C ALA A 567 -9.51 22.10 16.22
N HIS A 568 -10.18 23.26 16.14
CA HIS A 568 -10.91 23.73 14.96
C HIS A 568 -11.69 22.66 14.15
N GLY A 569 -12.62 21.95 14.81
CA GLY A 569 -13.47 20.96 14.14
C GLY A 569 -12.77 19.67 13.70
N VAL A 570 -11.52 19.46 14.13
CA VAL A 570 -10.87 18.15 14.16
C VAL A 570 -10.68 17.67 15.60
N SER A 571 -10.91 16.39 15.87
CA SER A 571 -10.61 15.79 17.17
C SER A 571 -10.19 14.33 17.06
N VAL A 572 -9.34 13.93 18.00
CA VAL A 572 -8.92 12.54 18.23
C VAL A 572 -9.27 12.19 19.67
N THR A 573 -10.09 11.17 19.85
CA THR A 573 -10.40 10.60 21.17
C THR A 573 -9.84 9.19 21.24
N LEU A 574 -9.04 8.91 22.26
CA LEU A 574 -8.43 7.63 22.54
C LEU A 574 -9.01 7.05 23.83
N GLY A 575 -9.26 5.74 23.85
CA GLY A 575 -9.55 5.00 25.08
C GLY A 575 -8.36 4.13 25.46
N ASP A 576 -8.02 4.15 26.75
CA ASP A 576 -6.82 3.58 27.38
C ASP A 576 -5.52 3.90 26.63
N ILE A 577 -4.90 5.04 26.97
CA ILE A 577 -3.68 5.50 26.31
C ILE A 577 -2.47 4.61 26.63
N GLU A 578 -2.56 3.77 27.67
CA GLU A 578 -1.47 2.88 28.09
C GLU A 578 -1.51 1.52 27.39
N ALA A 579 -2.62 1.18 26.72
CA ALA A 579 -2.73 -0.03 25.91
C ALA A 579 -2.07 0.16 24.53
N ASP A 580 -1.26 -0.81 24.07
CA ASP A 580 -0.58 -0.79 22.74
C ASP A 580 -1.51 -0.45 21.55
N LYS A 581 -2.81 -0.73 21.69
CA LYS A 581 -3.84 -0.53 20.66
C LYS A 581 -5.07 0.14 21.29
N PRO A 582 -4.98 1.44 21.63
CA PRO A 582 -6.11 2.15 22.19
C PRO A 582 -7.29 2.15 21.22
N THR A 583 -8.50 2.22 21.76
CA THR A 583 -9.69 2.50 20.95
C THR A 583 -9.63 3.92 20.43
N VAL A 584 -10.20 4.18 19.25
CA VAL A 584 -10.06 5.49 18.59
C VAL A 584 -11.37 5.96 17.99
N ALA A 585 -11.74 7.19 18.30
CA ALA A 585 -12.76 7.96 17.59
C ALA A 585 -12.14 9.22 16.97
N LEU A 586 -12.48 9.48 15.70
CA LEU A 586 -11.95 10.59 14.91
C LEU A 586 -13.11 11.48 14.46
N GLU A 587 -12.95 12.78 14.59
CA GLU A 587 -13.86 13.78 14.02
C GLU A 587 -13.06 14.70 13.08
N PRO A 588 -13.46 14.89 11.81
CA PRO A 588 -14.52 14.13 11.14
C PRO A 588 -14.14 12.64 11.00
N ALA A 589 -15.17 11.79 10.88
CA ALA A 589 -14.95 10.38 10.58
C ALA A 589 -14.21 10.21 9.23
N PRO A 590 -13.28 9.24 9.13
CA PRO A 590 -12.51 9.03 7.91
C PRO A 590 -13.37 8.45 6.77
N GLY A 591 -13.00 8.77 5.52
CA GLY A 591 -13.62 8.16 4.33
C GLY A 591 -13.26 6.67 4.20
N ARG A 592 -14.19 5.86 3.70
CA ARG A 592 -14.08 4.39 3.61
C ARG A 592 -14.19 3.85 2.18
N GLY A 593 -14.28 4.76 1.22
CA GLY A 593 -14.24 4.49 -0.20
C GLY A 593 -12.90 3.93 -0.68
N VAL A 594 -12.89 3.33 -1.87
CA VAL A 594 -11.64 2.86 -2.50
C VAL A 594 -10.84 4.08 -2.98
N LEU A 595 -11.54 5.05 -3.55
CA LEU A 595 -11.01 6.36 -3.89
C LEU A 595 -12.18 7.34 -3.99
N GLU A 596 -12.21 8.32 -3.10
CA GLU A 596 -13.19 9.40 -3.06
C GLU A 596 -12.52 10.71 -3.47
N ILE A 597 -13.15 11.44 -4.39
CA ILE A 597 -12.73 12.80 -4.76
C ILE A 597 -13.89 13.74 -4.50
N ASN A 598 -13.68 14.76 -3.66
CA ASN A 598 -14.69 15.74 -3.26
C ASN A 598 -16.00 15.09 -2.77
N GLY A 599 -15.87 14.01 -1.99
CA GLY A 599 -16.99 13.23 -1.44
C GLY A 599 -17.67 12.28 -2.43
N ARG A 600 -17.21 12.20 -3.69
CA ARG A 600 -17.70 11.24 -4.67
C ARG A 600 -16.80 10.01 -4.72
N GLU A 601 -17.36 8.84 -4.37
CA GLU A 601 -16.69 7.56 -4.56
C GLU A 601 -16.58 7.22 -6.05
N ILE A 602 -15.35 7.02 -6.53
CA ILE A 602 -15.03 6.72 -7.93
C ILE A 602 -14.30 5.39 -8.10
N GLY A 603 -13.61 4.88 -7.07
CA GLY A 603 -12.83 3.65 -7.16
C GLY A 603 -13.68 2.39 -7.25
N ARG A 604 -14.70 2.25 -6.38
CA ARG A 604 -15.61 1.09 -6.37
C ARG A 604 -16.35 0.91 -7.70
N PRO A 605 -16.98 1.94 -8.29
CA PRO A 605 -17.64 1.80 -9.60
C PRO A 605 -16.69 1.36 -10.71
N MET A 606 -15.42 1.81 -10.71
CA MET A 606 -14.43 1.38 -11.71
C MET A 606 -14.17 -0.13 -11.62
N LEU A 607 -13.94 -0.64 -10.41
CA LEU A 607 -13.68 -2.07 -10.19
C LEU A 607 -14.93 -2.93 -10.44
N GLN A 608 -16.12 -2.42 -10.15
CA GLN A 608 -17.41 -3.11 -10.42
C GLN A 608 -17.70 -3.31 -11.91
N THR A 609 -16.95 -2.70 -12.82
CA THR A 609 -17.02 -3.03 -14.25
C THR A 609 -16.48 -4.44 -14.56
N LEU A 610 -15.70 -5.02 -13.65
CA LEU A 610 -15.15 -6.36 -13.77
C LEU A 610 -16.19 -7.39 -13.31
N LYS A 611 -16.45 -8.40 -14.14
CA LYS A 611 -17.42 -9.48 -13.86
C LYS A 611 -17.30 -10.11 -12.45
N PRO A 612 -16.12 -10.53 -11.95
CA PRO A 612 -16.01 -11.11 -10.62
C PRO A 612 -16.42 -10.13 -9.51
N ILE A 613 -16.03 -8.86 -9.62
CA ILE A 613 -16.37 -7.82 -8.64
C ILE A 613 -17.85 -7.45 -8.70
N ALA A 614 -18.43 -7.35 -9.90
CA ALA A 614 -19.86 -7.12 -10.07
C ALA A 614 -20.72 -8.22 -9.43
N ALA A 615 -20.26 -9.48 -9.50
CA ALA A 615 -20.94 -10.60 -8.86
C ALA A 615 -20.90 -10.48 -7.32
N ILE A 616 -19.74 -10.17 -6.76
CA ILE A 616 -19.56 -9.95 -5.32
C ILE A 616 -20.40 -8.76 -4.83
N ALA A 617 -20.41 -7.65 -5.58
CA ALA A 617 -21.22 -6.48 -5.25
C ALA A 617 -22.72 -6.83 -5.20
N ARG A 618 -23.24 -7.57 -6.20
CA ARG A 618 -24.64 -8.03 -6.19
C ARG A 618 -24.94 -8.93 -5.01
N GLU A 619 -24.02 -9.84 -4.66
CA GLU A 619 -24.18 -10.70 -3.49
C GLU A 619 -24.31 -9.86 -2.21
N ILE A 620 -23.44 -8.86 -2.05
CA ILE A 620 -23.46 -7.92 -0.92
C ILE A 620 -24.78 -7.15 -0.87
N ASP A 621 -25.22 -6.58 -1.99
CA ASP A 621 -26.42 -5.76 -2.07
C ASP A 621 -27.70 -6.60 -1.85
N SER A 622 -27.68 -7.88 -2.22
CA SER A 622 -28.82 -8.81 -2.08
C SER A 622 -28.92 -9.50 -0.72
N ALA A 623 -27.95 -9.31 0.15
CA ALA A 623 -27.87 -10.03 1.41
C ALA A 623 -29.04 -9.67 2.35
N PRO A 624 -29.78 -10.67 2.87
CA PRO A 624 -30.96 -10.40 3.69
C PRO A 624 -30.56 -9.84 5.08
N THR A 625 -31.23 -8.78 5.53
CA THR A 625 -31.22 -8.42 6.95
C THR A 625 -32.00 -9.47 7.74
N ILE A 626 -31.38 -10.02 8.78
CA ILE A 626 -31.96 -11.01 9.69
C ILE A 626 -32.38 -10.29 10.98
N GLU A 627 -33.68 -10.17 11.20
CA GLU A 627 -34.23 -9.66 12.47
C GLU A 627 -33.95 -10.68 13.58
N LEU A 628 -33.25 -10.26 14.63
CA LEU A 628 -33.04 -11.07 15.82
C LEU A 628 -34.12 -10.77 16.85
N PRO A 629 -34.79 -11.81 17.40
CA PRO A 629 -35.70 -11.64 18.52
C PRO A 629 -34.99 -11.08 19.77
N PRO A 630 -35.75 -10.40 20.66
CA PRO A 630 -35.29 -9.89 21.95
C PRO A 630 -34.50 -10.89 22.80
N ASP A 631 -34.88 -12.17 22.75
CA ASP A 631 -34.37 -13.29 23.54
C ASP A 631 -34.45 -14.61 22.77
N GLY A 632 -33.95 -15.70 23.35
CA GLY A 632 -34.06 -17.07 22.83
C GLY A 632 -32.90 -17.53 21.95
N LYS A 633 -33.09 -18.62 21.19
CA LYS A 633 -32.04 -19.21 20.36
C LYS A 633 -32.32 -18.96 18.88
N VAL A 634 -31.32 -18.50 18.14
CA VAL A 634 -31.42 -18.24 16.70
C VAL A 634 -30.26 -18.91 15.97
N THR A 635 -30.57 -19.81 15.04
CA THR A 635 -29.56 -20.43 14.18
C THR A 635 -29.53 -19.73 12.82
N LEU A 636 -28.33 -19.33 12.41
CA LEU A 636 -28.02 -18.63 11.18
C LEU A 636 -27.20 -19.54 10.28
N ASP A 637 -27.74 -19.84 9.11
CA ASP A 637 -27.08 -20.66 8.09
C ASP A 637 -26.20 -19.79 7.18
N VAL A 638 -25.09 -20.35 6.68
CA VAL A 638 -24.20 -19.64 5.73
C VAL A 638 -24.87 -19.32 4.39
N SER A 639 -25.96 -20.00 4.02
CA SER A 639 -26.80 -19.64 2.87
C SER A 639 -27.46 -18.27 3.00
N ARG A 640 -27.61 -17.76 4.23
CA ARG A 640 -28.12 -16.41 4.52
C ARG A 640 -27.00 -15.39 4.80
N ALA A 641 -25.74 -15.80 4.66
CA ALA A 641 -24.58 -14.95 4.84
C ALA A 641 -24.06 -14.44 3.49
N MET A 642 -23.40 -13.29 3.51
CA MET A 642 -22.49 -12.85 2.45
C MET A 642 -21.18 -13.60 2.62
N VAL A 643 -20.62 -14.14 1.54
CA VAL A 643 -19.33 -14.84 1.59
C VAL A 643 -18.37 -14.14 0.65
N LEU A 644 -17.32 -13.57 1.23
CA LEU A 644 -16.31 -12.83 0.49
C LEU A 644 -15.02 -13.63 0.34
N PRO A 645 -14.44 -13.68 -0.88
CA PRO A 645 -13.15 -14.31 -1.14
C PRO A 645 -12.03 -13.82 -0.20
N PRO A 646 -11.02 -14.66 0.08
CA PRO A 646 -10.83 -16.03 -0.40
C PRO A 646 -11.68 -17.11 0.31
N MET A 647 -12.66 -16.75 1.16
CA MET A 647 -13.65 -17.74 1.61
C MET A 647 -14.59 -18.11 0.45
N ARG A 648 -14.96 -19.38 0.36
CA ARG A 648 -15.84 -19.87 -0.71
C ARG A 648 -16.88 -20.83 -0.17
N ARG A 649 -18.04 -20.87 -0.84
CA ARG A 649 -19.07 -21.88 -0.55
C ARG A 649 -18.63 -23.24 -1.12
N GLU A 650 -18.79 -24.29 -0.32
CA GLU A 650 -18.63 -25.69 -0.69
C GLU A 650 -19.89 -26.44 -0.25
N GLY A 651 -20.84 -26.63 -1.17
CA GLY A 651 -22.15 -27.21 -0.84
C GLY A 651 -22.94 -26.30 0.10
N ASP A 652 -23.34 -26.84 1.25
CA ASP A 652 -24.05 -26.15 2.34
C ASP A 652 -23.12 -25.51 3.38
N ALA A 653 -21.81 -25.51 3.13
CA ALA A 653 -20.79 -24.95 4.01
C ALA A 653 -20.01 -23.82 3.34
N VAL A 654 -19.25 -23.09 4.15
CA VAL A 654 -18.18 -22.18 3.70
C VAL A 654 -16.85 -22.69 4.22
N VAL A 655 -15.84 -22.70 3.36
CA VAL A 655 -14.45 -23.00 3.72
C VAL A 655 -13.62 -21.72 3.74
N ALA A 656 -12.80 -21.60 4.76
CA ALA A 656 -11.80 -20.55 4.88
C ALA A 656 -10.62 -20.84 3.93
N GLY A 657 -10.46 -20.05 2.88
CA GLY A 657 -9.29 -20.12 1.99
C GLY A 657 -9.07 -21.45 1.26
N SER A 658 -7.97 -21.53 0.51
CA SER A 658 -7.35 -22.79 0.08
C SER A 658 -5.95 -22.88 0.67
N GLU A 659 -5.32 -24.06 0.61
CA GLU A 659 -3.92 -24.22 1.04
C GLU A 659 -2.99 -23.22 0.32
N ASP A 660 -3.35 -22.76 -0.88
CA ASP A 660 -2.53 -21.88 -1.74
C ASP A 660 -2.49 -20.41 -1.33
N TYR A 661 -3.22 -20.02 -0.28
CA TYR A 661 -3.35 -18.64 0.19
C TYR A 661 -3.16 -18.52 1.69
N SER A 662 -2.54 -17.41 2.11
CA SER A 662 -2.53 -16.99 3.51
C SER A 662 -3.71 -16.05 3.78
N LEU A 663 -4.57 -16.40 4.75
CA LEU A 663 -5.76 -15.62 5.08
C LEU A 663 -5.46 -14.39 5.94
N ASN A 664 -4.97 -14.56 7.17
CA ASN A 664 -4.63 -13.45 8.08
C ASN A 664 -5.72 -12.34 8.17
N GLY A 665 -6.99 -12.75 8.23
CA GLY A 665 -8.16 -11.87 8.26
C GLY A 665 -8.77 -11.58 6.89
N ALA A 666 -8.18 -12.07 5.80
CA ALA A 666 -8.74 -11.97 4.45
C ALA A 666 -9.90 -12.95 4.25
N GLY A 667 -10.93 -12.48 3.55
CA GLY A 667 -12.16 -13.21 3.33
C GLY A 667 -13.03 -13.26 4.58
N ARG A 668 -14.34 -13.19 4.37
CA ARG A 668 -15.29 -13.15 5.48
C ARG A 668 -16.63 -13.78 5.15
N ILE A 669 -17.27 -14.31 6.18
CA ILE A 669 -18.69 -14.64 6.21
C ILE A 669 -19.36 -13.56 7.03
N THR A 670 -20.35 -12.88 6.46
CA THR A 670 -21.05 -11.78 7.13
C THR A 670 -22.55 -12.05 7.17
N TRP A 671 -23.12 -12.04 8.38
CA TRP A 671 -24.57 -11.96 8.57
C TRP A 671 -24.96 -10.53 8.93
N LYS A 672 -25.91 -9.97 8.19
CA LYS A 672 -26.52 -8.67 8.52
C LYS A 672 -27.66 -8.91 9.50
N LEU A 673 -27.50 -8.41 10.72
CA LEU A 673 -28.44 -8.63 11.83
C LEU A 673 -29.11 -7.30 12.21
N LYS A 674 -30.37 -7.36 12.63
CA LYS A 674 -31.08 -6.19 13.17
C LYS A 674 -31.73 -6.54 14.50
N LEU A 675 -31.51 -5.69 15.50
CA LEU A 675 -31.97 -5.87 16.86
C LEU A 675 -32.81 -4.67 17.28
N SER A 676 -33.97 -4.90 17.90
CA SER A 676 -34.81 -3.82 18.45
C SER A 676 -34.26 -3.26 19.76
N GLN A 677 -33.43 -4.02 20.48
CA GLN A 677 -32.81 -3.66 21.75
C GLN A 677 -31.42 -4.29 21.88
N PRO A 678 -30.52 -3.74 22.71
CA PRO A 678 -29.22 -4.36 22.95
C PRO A 678 -29.36 -5.76 23.53
N ARG A 679 -28.46 -6.67 23.15
CA ARG A 679 -28.53 -8.08 23.53
C ARG A 679 -27.14 -8.69 23.69
N ARG A 680 -26.91 -9.34 24.83
CA ARG A 680 -25.69 -10.14 25.08
C ARG A 680 -25.92 -11.56 24.59
N VAL A 681 -25.06 -12.05 23.69
CA VAL A 681 -25.22 -13.37 23.06
C VAL A 681 -23.97 -14.23 23.20
N TYR A 682 -24.17 -15.53 23.39
CA TYR A 682 -23.17 -16.58 23.20
C TYR A 682 -23.28 -17.14 21.79
N VAL A 683 -22.15 -17.52 21.22
CA VAL A 683 -22.06 -18.02 19.84
C VAL A 683 -21.58 -19.47 19.85
N LYS A 684 -22.27 -20.34 19.12
CA LYS A 684 -21.85 -21.73 18.84
C LYS A 684 -21.85 -21.98 17.34
N GLY A 685 -20.83 -22.63 16.79
CA GLY A 685 -20.73 -22.89 15.35
C GLY A 685 -20.66 -24.38 15.05
N GLU A 686 -21.36 -24.82 14.00
CA GLU A 686 -21.17 -26.16 13.44
C GLU A 686 -20.08 -26.10 12.37
N LEU A 687 -18.93 -26.72 12.67
CA LEU A 687 -17.69 -26.53 11.92
C LEU A 687 -16.86 -27.82 11.79
N ILE A 688 -15.92 -27.80 10.84
CA ILE A 688 -14.79 -28.73 10.71
C ILE A 688 -13.52 -27.90 10.86
N SER A 689 -12.61 -28.36 11.71
CA SER A 689 -11.29 -27.76 11.95
C SER A 689 -10.25 -28.88 11.91
N PRO A 690 -9.67 -29.16 10.73
CA PRO A 690 -9.09 -30.46 10.44
C PRO A 690 -7.80 -30.75 11.22
N ASN A 691 -7.09 -29.73 11.69
CA ASN A 691 -5.80 -29.90 12.36
C ASN A 691 -5.47 -28.68 13.26
N PRO A 692 -4.45 -28.77 14.14
CA PRO A 692 -4.04 -27.67 15.01
C PRO A 692 -3.53 -26.41 14.31
N GLU A 693 -3.19 -26.49 13.02
CA GLU A 693 -2.78 -25.34 12.20
C GLU A 693 -3.98 -24.66 11.51
N SER A 694 -5.16 -25.25 11.64
CA SER A 694 -6.42 -24.87 10.97
C SER A 694 -7.58 -25.10 11.92
N ASP A 695 -7.61 -24.32 13.01
CA ASP A 695 -8.50 -24.51 14.15
C ASP A 695 -9.28 -23.25 14.57
N SER A 696 -9.31 -22.22 13.73
CA SER A 696 -9.79 -20.92 14.19
C SER A 696 -10.39 -19.98 13.13
N PHE A 697 -11.20 -19.03 13.62
CA PHE A 697 -11.68 -17.86 12.89
C PHE A 697 -11.29 -16.59 13.65
N PHE A 698 -11.23 -15.45 12.95
CA PHE A 698 -11.39 -14.16 13.62
C PHE A 698 -12.88 -13.79 13.68
N VAL A 699 -13.32 -13.21 14.80
CA VAL A 699 -14.70 -12.77 15.01
C VAL A 699 -14.71 -11.26 15.17
N GLN A 700 -15.65 -10.59 14.52
CA GLN A 700 -15.85 -9.16 14.65
C GLN A 700 -17.33 -8.80 14.54
N VAL A 701 -17.77 -7.80 15.31
CA VAL A 701 -19.07 -7.15 15.13
C VAL A 701 -18.84 -5.68 14.83
N VAL A 702 -19.47 -5.18 13.78
CA VAL A 702 -19.43 -3.76 13.41
C VAL A 702 -20.85 -3.21 13.25
N THR A 703 -21.05 -1.92 13.51
CA THR A 703 -22.31 -1.24 13.18
C THR A 703 -22.50 -1.19 11.65
N ALA A 704 -23.74 -1.35 11.18
CA ALA A 704 -24.02 -1.20 9.76
C ALA A 704 -24.04 0.29 9.37
N GLY A 705 -23.41 0.65 8.24
CA GLY A 705 -23.40 2.03 7.72
C GLY A 705 -22.09 2.43 7.06
N SER A 706 -22.01 3.65 6.52
CA SER A 706 -20.82 4.17 5.84
C SER A 706 -19.62 4.38 6.78
N SER A 707 -19.88 4.58 8.07
CA SER A 707 -18.88 4.77 9.12
C SER A 707 -18.82 3.58 10.08
N SER A 708 -19.05 2.34 9.61
CA SER A 708 -19.04 1.12 10.43
C SER A 708 -17.97 1.15 11.51
N GLN A 709 -18.40 1.22 12.77
CA GLN A 709 -17.53 1.20 13.93
C GLN A 709 -17.51 -0.20 14.49
N ALA A 710 -16.33 -0.68 14.85
CA ALA A 710 -16.21 -1.92 15.59
C ALA A 710 -16.92 -1.76 16.94
N VAL A 711 -17.88 -2.65 17.20
CA VAL A 711 -18.58 -2.73 18.49
C VAL A 711 -17.63 -3.28 19.55
N ALA A 712 -16.73 -4.18 19.14
CA ALA A 712 -15.64 -4.72 19.95
C ALA A 712 -14.39 -4.95 19.08
N PRO A 713 -13.18 -5.02 19.69
CA PRO A 713 -11.98 -5.45 18.99
C PRO A 713 -12.18 -6.81 18.31
N MET A 714 -11.54 -7.00 17.15
CA MET A 714 -11.52 -8.30 16.48
C MET A 714 -10.72 -9.29 17.34
N ALA A 715 -11.30 -10.46 17.61
CA ALA A 715 -10.71 -11.47 18.49
C ALA A 715 -10.65 -12.84 17.80
N ALA A 716 -9.73 -13.71 18.24
CA ALA A 716 -9.58 -15.05 17.67
C ALA A 716 -10.51 -16.06 18.37
N TRP A 717 -11.43 -16.67 17.63
CA TRP A 717 -12.18 -17.83 18.10
C TRP A 717 -11.41 -19.11 17.79
N HIS A 718 -10.86 -19.73 18.84
CA HIS A 718 -10.25 -21.05 18.77
C HIS A 718 -11.32 -22.13 18.92
N THR A 719 -11.51 -22.92 17.87
CA THR A 719 -12.62 -23.86 17.74
C THR A 719 -12.28 -25.25 18.29
N GLY A 720 -10.99 -25.54 18.52
CA GLY A 720 -10.47 -26.89 18.75
C GLY A 720 -10.31 -27.67 17.45
N VAL A 721 -9.84 -28.92 17.51
CA VAL A 721 -9.67 -29.79 16.33
C VAL A 721 -10.86 -30.73 16.21
N HIS A 722 -11.57 -30.67 15.07
CA HIS A 722 -12.74 -31.48 14.76
C HIS A 722 -12.62 -32.02 13.33
N ALA A 723 -12.37 -33.33 13.19
CA ALA A 723 -12.23 -33.98 11.90
C ALA A 723 -13.57 -34.12 11.14
N ASP A 724 -14.68 -34.15 11.87
CA ASP A 724 -16.05 -34.21 11.38
C ASP A 724 -16.85 -32.99 11.86
N TRP A 725 -18.05 -32.79 11.30
CA TRP A 725 -18.95 -31.70 11.71
C TRP A 725 -19.27 -31.77 13.20
N ALA A 726 -18.82 -30.77 13.94
CA ALA A 726 -19.03 -30.66 15.37
C ALA A 726 -19.49 -29.26 15.76
N TRP A 727 -20.27 -29.17 16.84
CA TRP A 727 -20.62 -27.90 17.45
C TRP A 727 -19.52 -27.45 18.41
N SER A 728 -18.91 -26.31 18.13
CA SER A 728 -17.93 -25.67 19.00
C SER A 728 -18.52 -24.39 19.58
N LEU A 729 -18.37 -24.20 20.89
CA LEU A 729 -18.76 -22.96 21.57
C LEU A 729 -17.64 -21.92 21.40
N MET A 730 -18.01 -20.64 21.36
CA MET A 730 -17.04 -19.58 21.13
C MET A 730 -16.18 -19.29 22.35
N HIS A 731 -14.87 -19.42 22.16
CA HIS A 731 -13.83 -19.07 23.12
C HIS A 731 -12.85 -18.10 22.45
N LEU A 732 -12.71 -16.89 23.00
CA LEU A 732 -11.87 -15.84 22.43
C LEU A 732 -10.46 -15.86 23.06
N ASP A 733 -9.43 -15.65 22.23
CA ASP A 733 -8.03 -15.42 22.62
C ASP A 733 -7.45 -16.48 23.58
N ARG A 734 -7.82 -17.75 23.35
CA ARG A 734 -7.43 -18.94 24.14
C ARG A 734 -7.97 -18.94 25.58
N ASN A 735 -8.93 -18.08 25.89
CA ASN A 735 -9.63 -18.13 27.17
C ASN A 735 -10.42 -19.46 27.26
N ARG A 736 -10.46 -20.06 28.46
CA ARG A 736 -11.20 -21.30 28.72
C ARG A 736 -12.68 -21.06 28.99
N GLU A 737 -13.08 -19.82 29.23
CA GLU A 737 -14.49 -19.47 29.46
C GLU A 737 -15.23 -19.17 28.16
N PRO A 738 -16.52 -19.52 28.05
CA PRO A 738 -17.36 -19.13 26.92
C PRO A 738 -17.45 -17.62 26.79
N ALA A 739 -17.11 -17.10 25.61
CA ALA A 739 -17.18 -15.67 25.32
C ALA A 739 -18.60 -15.26 24.95
N ALA A 740 -19.08 -14.18 25.57
CA ALA A 740 -20.29 -13.48 25.16
C ALA A 740 -19.94 -12.23 24.35
N ILE A 741 -20.81 -11.87 23.41
CA ILE A 741 -20.71 -10.65 22.61
C ILE A 741 -21.91 -9.76 22.94
N ASP A 742 -21.63 -8.50 23.28
CA ASP A 742 -22.67 -7.50 23.47
C ASP A 742 -23.02 -6.86 22.10
N LEU A 743 -24.24 -7.14 21.62
CA LEU A 743 -24.77 -6.57 20.39
C LEU A 743 -25.60 -5.32 20.72
N PRO A 744 -25.33 -4.15 20.11
CA PRO A 744 -26.17 -2.97 20.30
C PRO A 744 -27.51 -3.11 19.57
N ALA A 745 -28.47 -2.28 19.96
CA ALA A 745 -29.69 -2.08 19.17
C ALA A 745 -29.37 -1.49 17.79
N GLY A 746 -30.18 -1.79 16.80
CA GLY A 746 -30.03 -1.34 15.42
C GLY A 746 -29.48 -2.42 14.49
N GLU A 747 -28.94 -2.00 13.35
CA GLU A 747 -28.33 -2.92 12.38
C GLU A 747 -26.84 -3.13 12.68
N VAL A 748 -26.42 -4.39 12.73
CA VAL A 748 -25.03 -4.81 12.94
C VAL A 748 -24.62 -5.85 11.90
N LEU A 749 -23.32 -5.94 11.63
CA LEU A 749 -22.73 -6.99 10.82
C LEU A 749 -21.94 -7.93 11.74
N PHE A 750 -22.35 -9.19 11.80
CA PHE A 750 -21.60 -10.24 12.47
C PHE A 750 -20.67 -10.91 11.46
N GLU A 751 -19.37 -10.82 11.68
CA GLU A 751 -18.34 -11.28 10.74
C GLU A 751 -17.50 -12.41 11.33
N LEU A 752 -17.34 -13.49 10.55
CA LEU A 752 -16.27 -14.45 10.72
C LEU A 752 -15.26 -14.24 9.61
N ARG A 753 -13.99 -14.06 9.95
CA ARG A 753 -12.90 -13.84 8.98
C ARG A 753 -11.90 -14.98 9.00
N GLY A 754 -11.27 -15.23 7.86
CA GLY A 754 -10.31 -16.30 7.71
C GLY A 754 -9.08 -16.06 8.56
N ARG A 755 -8.79 -16.93 9.52
CA ARG A 755 -7.51 -16.90 10.27
C ARG A 755 -6.52 -17.87 9.64
N GLU A 756 -6.96 -19.10 9.43
CA GLU A 756 -6.22 -20.20 8.82
C GLU A 756 -7.03 -20.84 7.68
N SER A 757 -6.35 -21.49 6.73
CA SER A 757 -7.02 -22.14 5.60
C SER A 757 -7.55 -23.53 5.97
N GLY A 758 -8.67 -23.96 5.38
CA GLY A 758 -9.20 -25.32 5.53
C GLY A 758 -10.32 -25.47 6.58
N VAL A 759 -10.49 -24.52 7.49
CA VAL A 759 -11.63 -24.52 8.43
C VAL A 759 -12.95 -24.36 7.68
N LYS A 760 -13.95 -25.20 7.98
CA LYS A 760 -15.27 -25.14 7.34
C LYS A 760 -16.35 -24.81 8.37
N ILE A 761 -17.38 -24.07 7.97
CA ILE A 761 -18.52 -23.75 8.83
C ILE A 761 -19.84 -23.80 8.04
N LYS A 762 -20.89 -24.35 8.66
CA LYS A 762 -22.25 -24.43 8.08
C LYS A 762 -23.21 -23.41 8.66
N ARG A 763 -23.17 -23.24 9.99
CA ARG A 763 -24.13 -22.42 10.71
C ARG A 763 -23.56 -21.97 12.04
N ILE A 764 -24.03 -20.82 12.49
CA ILE A 764 -23.82 -20.33 13.85
C ILE A 764 -25.15 -20.27 14.58
N THR A 765 -25.11 -20.39 15.90
CA THR A 765 -26.25 -20.17 16.76
C THR A 765 -25.92 -19.09 17.77
N LEU A 766 -26.82 -18.12 17.89
CA LEU A 766 -26.81 -17.07 18.90
C LEU A 766 -27.82 -17.43 20.00
N SER A 767 -27.39 -17.38 21.27
CA SER A 767 -28.24 -17.69 22.44
C SER A 767 -27.92 -16.81 23.63
N ASP A 768 -28.85 -16.68 24.58
CA ASP A 768 -28.62 -15.90 25.81
C ASP A 768 -27.81 -16.67 26.87
N LYS A 769 -27.58 -17.97 26.63
CA LYS A 769 -26.84 -18.88 27.50
C LYS A 769 -25.78 -19.66 26.72
N PRO A 770 -24.67 -20.09 27.36
CA PRO A 770 -23.55 -20.79 26.73
C PRO A 770 -23.82 -22.27 26.35
N ASP A 771 -25.05 -22.64 26.00
CA ASP A 771 -25.54 -24.03 25.93
C ASP A 771 -25.08 -24.84 24.69
#